data_AF-A0A3P9HG91-F1
#
_entry.id   AF-A0A3P9HG91-F1
#
_cell.length_a   1.000
_cell.length_b   1.000
_cell.length_c   1.000
_cell.angle_alpha   90.00
_cell.angle_beta   90.00
_cell.angle_gamma   90.00
#
_symmetry.space_group_name_H-M   'P 1'
#
loop_
_entity.id
_entity.type
_entity.pdbx_description
1 polymer ?
#
loop_
_entity_poly.entity_id
_entity_poly.type
_entity_poly.pdbx_seq_one_letter_code
_entity_poly.pdbx_strand_id
1 'polypeptide(L)'
;MQWNRLTEEMLYLLIVIIGERYVPGISRVTKEEATMREVIHLLCIEPMAHSSLVKSLPENENYETGLEAVISKVATFKKPGVSGHGRYEVKKDRLIEFNPFFYHYSKSQHSKAEESQKKRKAKEGSEKALPPPVPPAFCPDFSNIVRLLSCDIIVHILRHVLQRAAEEQPTHWTEAMIQRALHLIGQALLEEKMQLEACTVEEVTFDFSLKARLIGSEQDKSVFYLLSKIKTLPSIDAQKDMIMWLLQMFDIIKCLREKSSPTVSMATESAKPEESAQDKEKAERKRKAEAAKLHRKRIMAQMSAMQKNFIESNKMLYDNMPESGIQGEPTPAAQSCAVKQKELCIAIGPQRGSTQAEREVLTCILCQEEQEVLPHAPAMVLTVCVQRSTVLTQCRGKIPTIKADGSGTYPLFTPPNLAIGTHTGSCGHVMHATCWQKYFEADQNTTRSRLHAELIIDLENGEYLCPLCKSLCNTVVPLIPLEPLSFDYENAGIIGQHLTLPHWIQVLTSRIKGLKALSQENDLIADGSGSSGVYGDSQPDFRSILSFGVQEPRRFSDSVTEMLVVCATTVHRVGLRTAPNELCPLVPVMAWNTCAFTIHAIENVLQEEDKPIFGSLQNRQLAGLKAIVQFAASQRLKCSQAVVQRHFKDMMGVLLPAMSRNNTPSILEVDFFHLLVGLVLSMPSLYQEEAVDLEPSSVSAAYNHLYIFHLVTMAHMLQVLLTSTDFPPAADGEETEEARAAAELYTTVSKQTGRLIPDLSGSSVAQRVKKGIEPFLRCAALFFNYLTGVHPPEELFQTSVTSQGQMEALCSYLALPFNVFQLFQDYRDNISLLLQRWCGSPAVAKALKGKTQTVSYPRRRNRLIDLPEDYSVLLNQASHFQCPKSTDDERKQPTLCLFCGVMLCSQSSCCLSQLDGEKVGACTAHAATCGAGVGMFLRIRECEIVLMASKSRGSTYPAPYLDDYGETDPHLGRGNPLHLCPERYRKLNQLWQQHCILEEIARSLEVVNVMFPFEWHML
;
A
#
# COMPACT_ATOMS: atom_id res chain seq x y z
N MET A 1 -4.17 35.30 -45.57
CA MET A 1 -4.65 34.83 -44.26
C MET A 1 -6.13 35.14 -44.00
N GLN A 2 -6.62 36.38 -44.13
CA GLN A 2 -8.04 36.71 -43.83
C GLN A 2 -9.06 35.98 -44.73
N TRP A 3 -8.76 35.81 -46.02
CA TRP A 3 -9.61 35.08 -46.97
C TRP A 3 -9.72 33.58 -46.69
N ASN A 4 -8.64 32.95 -46.21
CA ASN A 4 -8.65 31.52 -45.85
C ASN A 4 -9.59 31.30 -44.66
N ARG A 5 -9.49 32.15 -43.63
CA ARG A 5 -10.38 32.11 -42.46
C ARG A 5 -11.85 32.32 -42.84
N LEU A 6 -12.15 33.26 -43.74
CA LEU A 6 -13.53 33.45 -44.22
C LEU A 6 -14.06 32.20 -44.92
N THR A 7 -13.22 31.56 -45.76
CA THR A 7 -13.59 30.32 -46.46
C THR A 7 -13.82 29.19 -45.46
N GLU A 8 -12.94 29.04 -44.46
CA GLU A 8 -13.12 28.06 -43.38
C GLU A 8 -14.46 28.24 -42.67
N GLU A 9 -14.77 29.44 -42.19
CA GLU A 9 -16.00 29.71 -41.44
C GLU A 9 -17.26 29.51 -42.31
N MET A 10 -17.22 29.91 -43.58
CA MET A 10 -18.30 29.66 -44.53
C MET A 10 -18.56 28.15 -44.72
N LEU A 11 -17.51 27.36 -44.95
CA LEU A 11 -17.65 25.90 -45.09
C LEU A 11 -18.17 25.26 -43.80
N TYR A 12 -17.73 25.72 -42.64
CA TYR A 12 -18.22 25.23 -41.35
C TYR A 12 -19.71 25.57 -41.13
N LEU A 13 -20.14 26.79 -41.45
CA LEU A 13 -21.54 27.18 -41.36
C LEU A 13 -22.43 26.27 -42.22
N LEU A 14 -21.98 25.92 -43.43
CA LEU A 14 -22.71 24.99 -44.30
C LEU A 14 -22.80 23.59 -43.69
N ILE A 15 -21.71 23.08 -43.08
CA ILE A 15 -21.70 21.79 -42.38
C ILE A 15 -22.76 21.77 -41.27
N VAL A 16 -22.85 22.85 -40.49
CA VAL A 16 -23.80 22.98 -39.38
C VAL A 16 -25.24 23.03 -39.89
N ILE A 17 -25.55 23.91 -40.84
CA ILE A 17 -26.91 24.07 -41.39
C ILE A 17 -27.45 22.76 -41.97
N ILE A 18 -26.58 21.97 -42.60
CA ILE A 18 -26.97 20.78 -43.35
C ILE A 18 -26.94 19.53 -42.48
N GLY A 19 -25.91 19.38 -41.64
CA GLY A 19 -25.66 18.18 -40.85
C GLY A 19 -26.29 18.19 -39.45
N GLU A 20 -26.30 19.33 -38.77
CA GLU A 20 -26.77 19.44 -37.38
C GLU A 20 -28.24 19.88 -37.31
N ARG A 21 -29.09 19.13 -38.02
CA ARG A 21 -30.52 19.38 -38.14
C ARG A 21 -31.37 18.63 -37.10
N TYR A 22 -30.82 18.30 -35.93
CA TYR A 22 -31.46 17.54 -34.84
C TYR A 22 -32.38 18.41 -33.96
N VAL A 23 -33.29 19.14 -34.60
CA VAL A 23 -34.22 20.05 -33.91
C VAL A 23 -35.66 19.66 -34.27
N PRO A 24 -36.52 19.35 -33.28
CA PRO A 24 -37.93 19.07 -33.52
C PRO A 24 -38.62 20.21 -34.27
N GLY A 25 -39.29 19.89 -35.37
CA GLY A 25 -39.94 20.86 -36.26
C GLY A 25 -39.11 21.26 -37.49
N ILE A 26 -37.78 21.22 -37.41
CA ILE A 26 -36.89 21.38 -38.58
C ILE A 26 -36.70 20.02 -39.28
N SER A 27 -36.50 18.97 -38.49
CA SER A 27 -36.38 17.59 -38.98
C SER A 27 -37.35 16.68 -38.23
N ARG A 28 -37.54 15.46 -38.77
CA ARG A 28 -38.36 14.40 -38.16
C ARG A 28 -37.64 13.73 -36.99
N VAL A 29 -37.41 14.48 -35.91
CA VAL A 29 -36.76 14.00 -34.68
C VAL A 29 -37.58 14.35 -33.44
N THR A 30 -37.51 13.50 -32.43
CA THR A 30 -38.10 13.70 -31.11
C THR A 30 -37.17 14.51 -30.20
N LYS A 31 -37.72 15.08 -29.11
CA LYS A 31 -36.90 15.75 -28.08
C LYS A 31 -35.91 14.78 -27.44
N GLU A 32 -36.29 13.52 -27.25
CA GLU A 32 -35.40 12.47 -26.73
C GLU A 32 -34.19 12.24 -27.64
N GLU A 33 -34.39 12.16 -28.96
CA GLU A 33 -33.30 11.98 -29.94
C GLU A 33 -32.36 13.19 -29.98
N ALA A 34 -32.88 14.41 -29.81
CA ALA A 34 -32.05 15.61 -29.65
C ALA A 34 -31.19 15.52 -28.37
N THR A 35 -31.74 15.07 -27.24
CA THR A 35 -30.95 14.85 -26.01
C THR A 35 -29.95 13.71 -26.15
N MET A 36 -30.30 12.61 -26.85
CA MET A 36 -29.37 11.54 -27.18
C MET A 36 -28.17 12.06 -27.97
N ARG A 37 -28.44 12.95 -28.95
CA ARG A 37 -27.42 13.63 -29.75
C ARG A 37 -26.42 14.38 -28.86
N GLU A 38 -26.90 15.15 -27.89
CA GLU A 38 -26.04 15.88 -26.95
C GLU A 38 -25.16 14.94 -26.11
N VAL A 39 -25.78 13.94 -25.47
CA VAL A 39 -25.08 13.01 -24.58
C VAL A 39 -24.02 12.20 -25.33
N ILE A 40 -24.31 11.74 -26.55
CA ILE A 40 -23.35 11.00 -27.37
C ILE A 40 -22.09 11.83 -27.60
N HIS A 41 -22.22 13.11 -27.96
CA HIS A 41 -21.07 13.96 -28.25
C HIS A 41 -20.27 14.31 -27.00
N LEU A 42 -20.93 14.60 -25.88
CA LEU A 42 -20.22 14.80 -24.60
C LEU A 42 -19.36 13.57 -24.24
N LEU A 43 -19.90 12.36 -24.38
CA LEU A 43 -19.18 11.11 -24.10
C LEU A 43 -18.17 10.70 -25.20
N CYS A 44 -18.24 11.32 -26.38
CA CYS A 44 -17.25 11.17 -27.43
C CYS A 44 -15.99 12.01 -27.18
N ILE A 45 -16.08 13.07 -26.39
CA ILE A 45 -14.91 13.80 -25.89
C ILE A 45 -14.15 12.88 -24.93
N GLU A 46 -14.79 12.48 -23.83
CA GLU A 46 -14.22 11.63 -22.80
C GLU A 46 -15.30 10.92 -21.98
N PRO A 47 -14.98 9.81 -21.28
CA PRO A 47 -15.89 9.21 -20.31
C PRO A 47 -16.18 10.16 -19.14
N MET A 48 -17.47 10.42 -18.86
CA MET A 48 -17.90 11.39 -17.85
C MET A 48 -18.67 10.74 -16.69
N ALA A 49 -18.57 11.30 -15.49
CA ALA A 49 -19.43 10.91 -14.37
C ALA A 49 -20.85 11.51 -14.50
N HIS A 50 -21.82 11.00 -13.74
CA HIS A 50 -23.22 11.44 -13.84
C HIS A 50 -23.35 12.95 -13.65
N SER A 51 -22.83 13.47 -12.53
CA SER A 51 -22.84 14.89 -12.18
C SER A 51 -22.24 15.79 -13.28
N SER A 52 -21.13 15.37 -13.87
CA SER A 52 -20.42 16.12 -14.92
C SER A 52 -21.20 16.15 -16.23
N LEU A 53 -21.85 15.03 -16.55
CA LEU A 53 -22.68 14.92 -17.74
C LEU A 53 -23.90 15.83 -17.62
N VAL A 54 -24.63 15.77 -16.51
CA VAL A 54 -25.81 16.62 -16.24
C VAL A 54 -25.44 18.11 -16.32
N LYS A 55 -24.34 18.51 -15.68
CA LYS A 55 -23.85 19.91 -15.68
C LYS A 55 -23.46 20.42 -17.07
N SER A 56 -23.09 19.53 -17.98
CA SER A 56 -22.64 19.89 -19.34
C SER A 56 -23.78 19.97 -20.35
N LEU A 57 -25.00 19.56 -19.98
CA LEU A 57 -26.17 19.60 -20.86
C LEU A 57 -26.87 20.98 -20.79
N PRO A 58 -27.47 21.49 -21.89
CA PRO A 58 -28.06 22.83 -21.93
C PRO A 58 -29.39 22.95 -21.17
N GLU A 59 -29.50 23.84 -20.18
CA GLU A 59 -30.70 24.10 -19.36
C GLU A 59 -32.03 24.01 -20.16
N ASN A 60 -32.85 23.00 -19.89
CA ASN A 60 -34.12 22.69 -20.53
C ASN A 60 -35.08 22.19 -19.44
N GLU A 61 -36.37 22.53 -19.55
CA GLU A 61 -37.38 22.45 -18.48
C GLU A 61 -37.74 21.02 -17.98
N ASN A 62 -37.13 19.93 -18.51
CA ASN A 62 -37.52 18.54 -18.22
C ASN A 62 -36.33 17.60 -17.89
N TYR A 63 -35.32 18.06 -17.12
CA TYR A 63 -34.11 17.27 -16.90
C TYR A 63 -34.27 15.99 -16.06
N GLU A 64 -35.20 15.94 -15.11
CA GLU A 64 -35.15 14.89 -14.07
C GLU A 64 -35.87 13.58 -14.41
N THR A 65 -36.94 13.57 -15.22
CA THR A 65 -37.74 12.34 -15.41
C THR A 65 -37.44 11.54 -16.69
N GLY A 66 -36.62 12.07 -17.61
CA GLY A 66 -36.31 11.40 -18.89
C GLY A 66 -34.82 11.20 -19.20
N LEU A 67 -33.92 11.91 -18.51
CA LEU A 67 -32.49 11.88 -18.84
C LEU A 67 -31.85 10.53 -18.54
N GLU A 68 -32.20 9.87 -17.44
CA GLU A 68 -31.68 8.54 -17.10
C GLU A 68 -32.02 7.50 -18.17
N ALA A 69 -33.26 7.53 -18.68
CA ALA A 69 -33.70 6.66 -19.77
C ALA A 69 -32.86 6.92 -21.03
N VAL A 70 -32.58 8.19 -21.34
CA VAL A 70 -31.70 8.58 -22.45
C VAL A 70 -30.26 8.08 -22.25
N ILE A 71 -29.66 8.31 -21.09
CA ILE A 71 -28.30 7.87 -20.75
C ILE A 71 -28.19 6.34 -20.87
N SER A 72 -29.16 5.58 -20.36
CA SER A 72 -29.17 4.12 -20.46
C SER A 72 -29.26 3.62 -21.91
N LYS A 73 -29.92 4.37 -22.81
CA LYS A 73 -29.99 4.05 -24.25
C LYS A 73 -28.66 4.29 -24.94
N VAL A 74 -27.93 5.37 -24.62
CA VAL A 74 -26.71 5.80 -25.35
C VAL A 74 -25.38 5.37 -24.74
N ALA A 75 -25.35 5.09 -23.43
CA ALA A 75 -24.12 4.88 -22.68
C ALA A 75 -24.13 3.58 -21.87
N THR A 76 -22.93 3.05 -21.59
CA THR A 76 -22.67 1.99 -20.62
C THR A 76 -22.04 2.58 -19.38
N PHE A 77 -22.63 2.31 -18.22
CA PHE A 77 -22.05 2.71 -16.95
C PHE A 77 -20.91 1.77 -16.56
N LYS A 78 -19.70 2.31 -16.41
CA LYS A 78 -18.58 1.63 -15.78
C LYS A 78 -18.56 1.97 -14.31
N LYS A 79 -18.74 0.92 -13.49
CA LYS A 79 -18.67 1.05 -12.03
C LYS A 79 -17.32 1.66 -11.61
N PRO A 80 -17.33 2.52 -10.57
CA PRO A 80 -16.08 3.04 -10.01
C PRO A 80 -15.17 1.90 -9.57
N GLY A 81 -13.87 2.06 -9.82
CA GLY A 81 -12.85 1.34 -9.05
C GLY A 81 -12.71 1.94 -7.65
N VAL A 82 -11.85 1.36 -6.80
CA VAL A 82 -11.68 1.72 -5.37
C VAL A 82 -11.44 3.22 -5.12
N SER A 83 -10.80 3.94 -6.04
CA SER A 83 -10.52 5.39 -5.92
C SER A 83 -11.18 6.26 -7.00
N GLY A 84 -11.98 5.66 -7.89
CA GLY A 84 -12.63 6.37 -8.99
C GLY A 84 -14.09 6.65 -8.70
N HIS A 85 -14.70 7.50 -9.52
CA HIS A 85 -16.15 7.65 -9.60
C HIS A 85 -16.69 6.82 -10.78
N GLY A 86 -17.97 6.44 -10.72
CA GLY A 86 -18.62 5.78 -11.85
C GLY A 86 -18.58 6.68 -13.08
N ARG A 87 -18.29 6.11 -14.25
CA ARG A 87 -18.21 6.86 -15.51
C ARG A 87 -19.07 6.21 -16.57
N TYR A 88 -19.78 7.04 -17.33
CA TYR A 88 -20.49 6.65 -18.52
C TYR A 88 -19.53 6.67 -19.72
N GLU A 89 -19.59 5.62 -20.52
CA GLU A 89 -18.94 5.55 -21.83
C GLU A 89 -20.01 5.36 -22.91
N VAL A 90 -19.85 6.00 -24.06
CA VAL A 90 -20.77 5.80 -25.18
C VAL A 90 -20.76 4.35 -25.66
N LYS A 91 -21.94 3.80 -25.95
CA LYS A 91 -22.08 2.45 -26.52
C LYS A 91 -21.41 2.38 -27.90
N LYS A 92 -20.78 1.24 -28.19
CA LYS A 92 -20.10 1.03 -29.49
C LYS A 92 -21.04 1.24 -30.67
N ASP A 93 -22.27 0.77 -30.58
CA ASP A 93 -23.27 0.87 -31.66
C ASP A 93 -23.71 2.31 -31.92
N ARG A 94 -23.49 3.23 -30.98
CA ARG A 94 -23.84 4.66 -31.09
C ARG A 94 -22.68 5.52 -31.59
N LEU A 95 -21.47 4.98 -31.70
CA LEU A 95 -20.31 5.70 -32.22
C LEU A 95 -20.46 6.09 -33.70
N ILE A 96 -21.31 5.38 -34.44
CA ILE A 96 -21.65 5.72 -35.84
C ILE A 96 -22.31 7.08 -35.96
N GLU A 97 -22.89 7.60 -34.87
CA GLU A 97 -23.56 8.90 -34.84
C GLU A 97 -22.55 10.04 -34.63
N PHE A 98 -21.31 9.78 -34.22
CA PHE A 98 -20.34 10.85 -33.93
C PHE A 98 -20.13 11.81 -35.12
N ASN A 99 -20.35 13.12 -34.91
CA ASN A 99 -19.94 14.15 -35.85
C ASN A 99 -18.69 14.90 -35.34
N PRO A 100 -17.58 14.91 -36.09
CA PRO A 100 -16.43 15.77 -35.78
C PRO A 100 -16.80 17.24 -35.61
N PHE A 101 -17.71 17.76 -36.45
CA PHE A 101 -18.09 19.17 -36.52
C PHE A 101 -19.35 19.51 -35.71
N PHE A 102 -19.62 18.79 -34.63
CA PHE A 102 -20.75 19.08 -33.75
C PHE A 102 -20.72 20.52 -33.23
N TYR A 103 -21.84 21.24 -33.39
CA TYR A 103 -21.85 22.70 -33.28
C TYR A 103 -21.80 23.24 -31.83
N HIS A 104 -22.15 22.42 -30.83
CA HIS A 104 -21.97 22.79 -29.42
C HIS A 104 -20.54 22.56 -28.91
N TYR A 105 -19.62 22.02 -29.70
CA TYR A 105 -18.22 21.93 -29.29
C TYR A 105 -17.52 23.28 -29.32
N SER A 106 -16.83 23.60 -28.23
CA SER A 106 -15.76 24.59 -28.25
C SER A 106 -14.58 24.11 -29.11
N LYS A 107 -13.73 25.05 -29.54
CA LYS A 107 -12.53 24.73 -30.35
C LYS A 107 -11.63 23.67 -29.70
N SER A 108 -11.49 23.69 -28.38
CA SER A 108 -10.68 22.70 -27.65
C SER A 108 -11.37 21.33 -27.55
N GLN A 109 -12.68 21.29 -27.38
CA GLN A 109 -13.47 20.05 -27.35
C GLN A 109 -13.45 19.34 -28.71
N HIS A 110 -13.52 20.09 -29.81
CA HIS A 110 -13.43 19.54 -31.16
C HIS A 110 -12.14 18.74 -31.36
N SER A 111 -10.98 19.34 -31.05
CA SER A 111 -9.69 18.65 -31.15
C SER A 111 -9.60 17.42 -30.24
N LYS A 112 -10.09 17.52 -29.00
CA LYS A 112 -10.09 16.40 -28.03
C LYS A 112 -10.97 15.23 -28.51
N ALA A 113 -12.17 15.52 -28.98
CA ALA A 113 -13.10 14.50 -29.47
C ALA A 113 -12.54 13.79 -30.70
N GLU A 114 -11.99 14.54 -31.65
CA GLU A 114 -11.37 13.97 -32.87
C GLU A 114 -10.21 13.03 -32.53
N GLU A 115 -9.31 13.45 -31.65
CA GLU A 115 -8.17 12.64 -31.21
C GLU A 115 -8.62 11.37 -30.45
N SER A 116 -9.62 11.51 -29.56
CA SER A 116 -10.23 10.40 -28.81
C SER A 116 -10.79 9.34 -29.75
N GLN A 117 -11.52 9.73 -30.79
CA GLN A 117 -12.08 8.78 -31.76
C GLN A 117 -11.01 8.14 -32.66
N LYS A 118 -10.01 8.89 -33.13
CA LYS A 118 -8.89 8.32 -33.90
C LYS A 118 -8.11 7.28 -33.09
N LYS A 119 -7.87 7.55 -31.79
CA LYS A 119 -7.23 6.59 -30.87
C LYS A 119 -8.06 5.33 -30.66
N ARG A 120 -9.39 5.46 -30.54
CA ARG A 120 -10.30 4.30 -30.43
C ARG A 120 -10.23 3.41 -31.68
N LYS A 121 -10.38 3.99 -32.88
CA LYS A 121 -10.31 3.24 -34.15
C LYS A 121 -8.95 2.57 -34.39
N ALA A 122 -7.85 3.24 -34.01
CA ALA A 122 -6.52 2.67 -34.11
C ALA A 122 -6.31 1.42 -33.22
N LYS A 123 -6.92 1.38 -32.04
CA LYS A 123 -6.88 0.19 -31.15
C LYS A 123 -7.69 -0.98 -31.71
N GLU A 124 -8.73 -0.71 -32.49
CA GLU A 124 -9.59 -1.73 -33.10
C GLU A 124 -9.08 -2.22 -34.47
N GLY A 125 -7.96 -1.68 -34.98
CA GLY A 125 -7.38 -2.06 -36.27
C GLY A 125 -8.20 -1.60 -37.48
N SER A 126 -9.06 -0.59 -37.32
CA SER A 126 -9.92 -0.03 -38.36
C SER A 126 -9.30 1.22 -39.01
N GLU A 127 -9.79 1.63 -40.19
CA GLU A 127 -9.40 2.88 -40.88
C GLU A 127 -9.67 4.10 -39.99
N LYS A 128 -8.76 5.09 -39.96
CA LYS A 128 -8.89 6.27 -39.07
C LYS A 128 -9.83 7.34 -39.63
N ALA A 129 -10.52 7.07 -40.74
CA ALA A 129 -11.49 7.99 -41.33
C ALA A 129 -12.62 8.31 -40.33
N LEU A 130 -13.02 9.57 -40.24
CA LEU A 130 -14.14 10.05 -39.43
C LEU A 130 -15.23 10.59 -40.37
N PRO A 131 -16.02 9.70 -41.00
CA PRO A 131 -17.04 10.12 -41.95
C PRO A 131 -18.17 10.90 -41.27
N PRO A 132 -18.89 11.78 -42.00
CA PRO A 132 -20.11 12.39 -41.50
C PRO A 132 -21.15 11.32 -41.10
N PRO A 133 -21.90 11.51 -40.00
CA PRO A 133 -23.00 10.63 -39.66
C PRO A 133 -24.20 10.87 -40.59
N VAL A 134 -25.11 9.89 -40.65
CA VAL A 134 -26.34 9.98 -41.44
C VAL A 134 -27.28 11.02 -40.79
N PRO A 135 -27.65 12.11 -41.48
CA PRO A 135 -28.51 13.15 -40.90
C PRO A 135 -30.01 12.81 -41.01
N PRO A 136 -30.86 13.18 -40.04
CA PRO A 136 -32.29 12.84 -40.02
C PRO A 136 -33.05 13.56 -41.12
N ALA A 137 -34.14 13.04 -41.69
CA ALA A 137 -34.83 13.74 -42.79
C ALA A 137 -35.41 15.11 -42.36
N PHE A 138 -35.21 16.15 -43.19
CA PHE A 138 -35.86 17.45 -43.01
C PHE A 138 -37.39 17.33 -43.08
N CYS A 139 -38.09 18.24 -42.39
CA CYS A 139 -39.50 18.49 -42.62
C CYS A 139 -39.74 19.05 -44.04
N PRO A 140 -40.93 18.88 -44.63
CA PRO A 140 -41.23 19.29 -46.00
C PRO A 140 -40.81 20.73 -46.32
N ASP A 141 -41.04 21.66 -45.39
CA ASP A 141 -40.75 23.10 -45.54
C ASP A 141 -39.24 23.41 -45.65
N PHE A 142 -38.39 22.53 -45.11
CA PHE A 142 -36.93 22.69 -45.09
C PHE A 142 -36.20 21.75 -46.07
N SER A 143 -36.93 20.87 -46.76
CA SER A 143 -36.35 19.85 -47.67
C SER A 143 -35.42 20.43 -48.76
N ASN A 144 -35.69 21.66 -49.22
CA ASN A 144 -34.89 22.32 -50.26
C ASN A 144 -33.48 22.75 -49.82
N ILE A 145 -33.19 22.83 -48.52
CA ILE A 145 -31.86 23.22 -48.00
C ILE A 145 -30.77 22.28 -48.51
N VAL A 146 -31.10 20.99 -48.66
CA VAL A 146 -30.18 19.96 -49.17
C VAL A 146 -29.63 20.32 -50.56
N ARG A 147 -30.41 20.99 -51.40
CA ARG A 147 -30.00 21.37 -52.77
C ARG A 147 -28.81 22.33 -52.81
N LEU A 148 -28.47 22.97 -51.68
CA LEU A 148 -27.25 23.75 -51.57
C LEU A 148 -26.00 22.89 -51.83
N LEU A 149 -25.99 21.62 -51.42
CA LEU A 149 -24.84 20.73 -51.63
C LEU A 149 -24.57 20.43 -53.10
N SER A 150 -25.61 20.40 -53.94
CA SER A 150 -25.52 20.06 -55.36
C SER A 150 -25.62 21.27 -56.30
N CYS A 151 -25.61 22.49 -55.77
CA CYS A 151 -25.62 23.68 -56.60
C CYS A 151 -24.24 23.92 -57.24
N ASP A 152 -24.23 24.46 -58.46
CA ASP A 152 -23.01 24.59 -59.26
C ASP A 152 -21.96 25.49 -58.59
N ILE A 153 -22.41 26.47 -57.80
CA ILE A 153 -21.56 27.37 -57.03
C ILE A 153 -20.80 26.60 -55.93
N ILE A 154 -21.48 25.75 -55.15
CA ILE A 154 -20.84 24.97 -54.08
C ILE A 154 -19.88 23.95 -54.67
N VAL A 155 -20.26 23.26 -55.75
CA VAL A 155 -19.35 22.33 -56.45
C VAL A 155 -18.11 23.07 -56.97
N HIS A 156 -18.27 24.29 -57.51
CA HIS A 156 -17.16 25.14 -57.93
C HIS A 156 -16.25 25.54 -56.75
N ILE A 157 -16.82 25.92 -55.61
CA ILE A 157 -16.06 26.29 -54.41
C ILE A 157 -15.26 25.09 -53.89
N LEU A 158 -15.89 23.92 -53.73
CA LEU A 158 -15.23 22.70 -53.27
C LEU A 158 -14.08 22.30 -54.21
N ARG A 159 -14.32 22.35 -55.53
CA ARG A 159 -13.30 22.11 -56.56
C ARG A 159 -12.11 23.06 -56.39
N HIS A 160 -12.37 24.34 -56.22
CA HIS A 160 -11.31 25.35 -56.13
C HIS A 160 -10.48 25.21 -54.83
N VAL A 161 -11.11 24.82 -53.71
CA VAL A 161 -10.42 24.51 -52.46
C VAL A 161 -9.47 23.32 -52.63
N LEU A 162 -9.93 22.23 -53.25
CA LEU A 162 -9.09 21.05 -53.51
C LEU A 162 -7.98 21.33 -54.54
N GLN A 163 -8.26 22.14 -55.56
CA GLN A 163 -7.29 22.51 -56.59
C GLN A 163 -6.09 23.26 -55.99
N ARG A 164 -6.34 24.21 -55.09
CA ARG A 164 -5.27 24.97 -54.41
C ARG A 164 -4.34 24.07 -53.59
N ALA A 165 -4.88 23.01 -52.99
CA ALA A 165 -4.09 22.01 -52.30
C ALA A 165 -3.29 21.12 -53.27
N ALA A 166 -3.88 20.77 -54.42
CA ALA A 166 -3.23 19.96 -55.45
C ALA A 166 -2.10 20.69 -56.21
N GLU A 167 -2.07 22.02 -56.17
CA GLU A 167 -1.04 22.88 -56.80
C GLU A 167 0.10 23.26 -55.82
N GLU A 168 0.12 22.69 -54.61
CA GLU A 168 1.16 22.88 -53.58
C GLU A 168 1.51 24.36 -53.28
N GLN A 169 0.51 25.25 -53.27
CA GLN A 169 0.70 26.65 -52.88
C GLN A 169 0.33 26.85 -51.39
N PRO A 170 1.28 26.70 -50.43
CA PRO A 170 0.98 26.61 -49.00
C PRO A 170 0.34 27.87 -48.39
N THR A 171 0.41 29.02 -49.07
CA THR A 171 -0.19 30.28 -48.62
C THR A 171 -1.70 30.39 -48.91
N HIS A 172 -2.24 29.56 -49.80
CA HIS A 172 -3.59 29.70 -50.36
C HIS A 172 -4.62 28.70 -49.81
N TRP A 173 -4.21 27.78 -48.93
CA TRP A 173 -5.09 26.81 -48.29
C TRP A 173 -4.60 26.50 -46.87
N THR A 174 -5.47 25.90 -46.06
CA THR A 174 -5.15 25.38 -44.72
C THR A 174 -5.72 23.97 -44.58
N GLU A 175 -5.16 23.17 -43.68
CA GLU A 175 -5.67 21.82 -43.44
C GLU A 175 -7.16 21.82 -43.04
N ALA A 176 -7.58 22.79 -42.22
CA ALA A 176 -8.97 22.95 -41.81
C ALA A 176 -9.93 23.20 -43.00
N MET A 177 -9.50 23.96 -44.02
CA MET A 177 -10.29 24.15 -45.25
C MET A 177 -10.52 22.82 -45.96
N ILE A 178 -9.47 22.00 -46.08
CA ILE A 178 -9.55 20.70 -46.76
C ILE A 178 -10.43 19.75 -45.95
N GLN A 179 -10.23 19.65 -44.64
CA GLN A 179 -11.05 18.81 -43.77
C GLN A 179 -12.55 19.15 -43.86
N ARG A 180 -12.91 20.45 -43.84
CA ARG A 180 -14.31 20.92 -43.98
C ARG A 180 -14.87 20.64 -45.38
N ALA A 181 -14.09 20.85 -46.44
CA ALA A 181 -14.48 20.51 -47.80
C ALA A 181 -14.73 19.00 -47.98
N LEU A 182 -13.82 18.14 -47.48
CA LEU A 182 -13.99 16.69 -47.53
C LEU A 182 -15.24 16.23 -46.78
N HIS A 183 -15.55 16.85 -45.64
CA HIS A 183 -16.76 16.55 -44.86
C HIS A 183 -18.04 16.93 -45.60
N LEU A 184 -18.10 18.11 -46.24
CA LEU A 184 -19.25 18.54 -47.06
C LEU A 184 -19.47 17.63 -48.27
N ILE A 185 -18.39 17.22 -48.95
CA ILE A 185 -18.46 16.23 -50.03
C ILE A 185 -19.05 14.92 -49.49
N GLY A 186 -18.61 14.48 -48.31
CA GLY A 186 -19.15 13.29 -47.65
C GLY A 186 -20.64 13.41 -47.33
N GLN A 187 -21.09 14.54 -46.79
CA GLN A 187 -22.51 14.79 -46.52
C GLN A 187 -23.34 14.76 -47.80
N ALA A 188 -22.86 15.37 -48.89
CA ALA A 188 -23.54 15.37 -50.18
C ALA A 188 -23.68 13.96 -50.76
N LEU A 189 -22.63 13.14 -50.70
CA LEU A 189 -22.66 11.75 -51.15
C LEU A 189 -23.61 10.90 -50.30
N LEU A 190 -23.60 11.06 -48.96
CA LEU A 190 -24.52 10.32 -48.09
C LEU A 190 -25.98 10.68 -48.37
N GLU A 191 -26.28 11.95 -48.56
CA GLU A 191 -27.63 12.42 -48.86
C GLU A 191 -28.12 11.91 -50.22
N GLU A 192 -27.26 11.86 -51.25
CA GLU A 192 -27.56 11.23 -52.54
C GLU A 192 -27.81 9.73 -52.39
N LYS A 193 -26.96 9.04 -51.64
CA LYS A 193 -27.12 7.61 -51.34
C LYS A 193 -28.46 7.33 -50.67
N MET A 194 -28.82 8.09 -49.63
CA MET A 194 -30.10 7.93 -48.92
C MET A 194 -31.29 8.09 -49.85
N GLN A 195 -31.26 9.08 -50.75
CA GLN A 195 -32.36 9.29 -51.69
C GLN A 195 -32.46 8.15 -52.72
N LEU A 196 -31.33 7.62 -53.20
CA LEU A 196 -31.28 6.47 -54.10
C LEU A 196 -31.71 5.15 -53.44
N GLU A 197 -31.52 5.03 -52.13
CA GLU A 197 -32.00 3.87 -51.34
C GLU A 197 -33.50 3.99 -51.02
N ALA A 198 -34.04 5.21 -50.90
CA ALA A 198 -35.42 5.46 -50.51
C ALA A 198 -36.42 5.54 -51.69
N CYS A 199 -35.98 6.00 -52.86
CA CYS A 199 -36.82 6.23 -54.04
C CYS A 199 -36.26 5.49 -55.26
N THR A 200 -37.04 5.39 -56.35
CA THR A 200 -36.49 4.83 -57.59
C THR A 200 -35.48 5.80 -58.22
N VAL A 201 -34.50 5.27 -58.97
CA VAL A 201 -33.41 6.07 -59.56
C VAL A 201 -33.96 7.22 -60.42
N GLU A 202 -35.10 7.02 -61.06
CA GLU A 202 -35.76 8.01 -61.93
C GLU A 202 -36.39 9.18 -61.15
N GLU A 203 -36.70 9.00 -59.85
CA GLU A 203 -37.30 10.01 -58.98
C GLU A 203 -36.26 10.89 -58.26
N VAL A 204 -35.00 10.43 -58.20
CA VAL A 204 -33.92 11.12 -57.47
C VAL A 204 -33.30 12.21 -58.34
N THR A 205 -33.75 13.45 -58.14
CA THR A 205 -33.21 14.63 -58.83
C THR A 205 -31.89 15.15 -58.24
N PHE A 206 -31.46 14.68 -57.07
CA PHE A 206 -30.24 15.14 -56.41
C PHE A 206 -29.03 14.37 -56.97
N ASP A 207 -28.14 15.04 -57.70
CA ASP A 207 -27.12 14.42 -58.58
C ASP A 207 -25.69 14.91 -58.31
N PHE A 208 -25.34 15.15 -57.05
CA PHE A 208 -24.03 15.67 -56.66
C PHE A 208 -22.86 14.86 -57.24
N SER A 209 -22.93 13.52 -57.18
CA SER A 209 -21.86 12.64 -57.66
C SER A 209 -21.56 12.81 -59.15
N LEU A 210 -22.60 13.04 -59.98
CA LEU A 210 -22.46 13.30 -61.40
C LEU A 210 -21.83 14.68 -61.65
N LYS A 211 -22.35 15.72 -60.98
CA LYS A 211 -21.82 17.08 -61.07
C LYS A 211 -20.36 17.18 -60.63
N ALA A 212 -20.00 16.49 -59.54
CA ALA A 212 -18.63 16.45 -59.02
C ALA A 212 -17.64 15.75 -59.98
N ARG A 213 -18.12 14.88 -60.89
CA ARG A 213 -17.31 14.25 -61.94
C ARG A 213 -17.24 15.09 -63.21
N LEU A 214 -18.31 15.77 -63.60
CA LEU A 214 -18.44 16.53 -64.85
C LEU A 214 -17.91 17.96 -64.77
N ILE A 215 -18.17 18.69 -63.69
CA ILE A 215 -17.85 20.12 -63.60
C ILE A 215 -16.33 20.33 -63.51
N GLY A 216 -15.71 20.72 -64.63
CA GLY A 216 -14.26 20.91 -64.75
C GLY A 216 -13.49 19.68 -65.24
N SER A 217 -14.18 18.65 -65.76
CA SER A 217 -13.54 17.47 -66.36
C SER A 217 -12.72 17.82 -67.60
N GLU A 218 -13.12 18.83 -68.38
CA GLU A 218 -12.42 19.28 -69.60
C GLU A 218 -10.98 19.79 -69.33
N GLN A 219 -10.63 20.05 -68.07
CA GLN A 219 -9.31 20.55 -67.65
C GLN A 219 -8.60 19.59 -66.69
N ASP A 220 -9.07 18.34 -66.54
CA ASP A 220 -8.61 17.40 -65.51
C ASP A 220 -8.63 18.01 -64.10
N LYS A 221 -9.70 18.76 -63.79
CA LYS A 221 -9.86 19.51 -62.53
C LYS A 221 -11.19 19.24 -61.85
N SER A 222 -11.89 18.15 -62.17
CA SER A 222 -13.13 17.80 -61.46
C SER A 222 -12.86 17.47 -59.99
N VAL A 223 -13.89 17.58 -59.12
CA VAL A 223 -13.75 17.27 -57.68
C VAL A 223 -13.26 15.84 -57.49
N PHE A 224 -13.82 14.87 -58.23
CA PHE A 224 -13.40 13.47 -58.16
C PHE A 224 -11.94 13.25 -58.59
N TYR A 225 -11.50 13.91 -59.66
CA TYR A 225 -10.11 13.82 -60.12
C TYR A 225 -9.15 14.45 -59.10
N LEU A 226 -9.49 15.63 -58.56
CA LEU A 226 -8.69 16.32 -57.56
C LEU A 226 -8.55 15.50 -56.27
N LEU A 227 -9.60 14.84 -55.79
CA LEU A 227 -9.53 13.90 -54.66
C LEU A 227 -8.53 12.76 -54.92
N SER A 228 -8.56 12.19 -56.13
CA SER A 228 -7.64 11.12 -56.53
C SER A 228 -6.19 11.61 -56.60
N LYS A 229 -5.97 12.86 -57.02
CA LYS A 229 -4.65 13.49 -57.12
C LYS A 229 -4.08 13.88 -55.76
N ILE A 230 -4.87 14.51 -54.89
CA ILE A 230 -4.37 14.97 -53.57
C ILE A 230 -4.09 13.80 -52.61
N LYS A 231 -4.70 12.63 -52.83
CA LYS A 231 -4.46 11.40 -52.05
C LYS A 231 -2.98 11.00 -52.00
N THR A 232 -2.20 11.31 -53.04
CA THR A 232 -0.79 10.93 -53.14
C THR A 232 0.17 11.97 -52.54
N LEU A 233 -0.32 13.11 -52.06
CA LEU A 233 0.50 14.21 -51.57
C LEU A 233 0.88 14.04 -50.08
N PRO A 234 2.18 14.15 -49.72
CA PRO A 234 2.62 14.04 -48.32
C PRO A 234 2.03 15.12 -47.40
N SER A 235 1.74 16.31 -47.93
CA SER A 235 1.18 17.44 -47.18
C SER A 235 -0.26 17.21 -46.69
N ILE A 236 -0.94 16.16 -47.17
CA ILE A 236 -2.35 15.84 -46.88
C ILE A 236 -2.48 14.43 -46.26
N ASP A 237 -1.36 13.82 -45.83
CA ASP A 237 -1.33 12.44 -45.31
C ASP A 237 -2.29 12.24 -44.12
N ALA A 238 -2.50 13.27 -43.30
CA ALA A 238 -3.46 13.27 -42.19
C ALA A 238 -4.92 13.03 -42.61
N GLN A 239 -5.30 13.33 -43.86
CA GLN A 239 -6.67 13.21 -44.40
C GLN A 239 -6.83 12.05 -45.39
N LYS A 240 -5.78 11.24 -45.60
CA LYS A 240 -5.74 10.17 -46.58
C LYS A 240 -6.88 9.15 -46.42
N ASP A 241 -7.16 8.74 -45.19
CA ASP A 241 -8.23 7.79 -44.88
C ASP A 241 -9.62 8.36 -45.23
N MET A 242 -9.83 9.66 -45.00
CA MET A 242 -11.09 10.33 -45.37
C MET A 242 -11.25 10.42 -46.89
N ILE A 243 -10.17 10.72 -47.62
CA ILE A 243 -10.17 10.75 -49.09
C ILE A 243 -10.46 9.35 -49.67
N MET A 244 -9.88 8.31 -49.08
CA MET A 244 -10.16 6.92 -49.45
C MET A 244 -11.63 6.57 -49.29
N TRP A 245 -12.22 6.91 -48.14
CA TRP A 245 -13.62 6.68 -47.87
C TRP A 245 -14.54 7.42 -48.87
N LEU A 246 -14.22 8.67 -49.21
CA LEU A 246 -14.99 9.43 -50.19
C LEU A 246 -14.95 8.79 -51.59
N LEU A 247 -13.78 8.37 -52.06
CA LEU A 247 -13.64 7.69 -53.35
C LEU A 247 -14.46 6.39 -53.39
N GLN A 248 -14.44 5.60 -52.32
CA GLN A 248 -15.29 4.42 -52.19
C GLN A 248 -16.79 4.78 -52.24
N MET A 249 -17.20 5.86 -51.56
CA MET A 249 -18.60 6.30 -51.57
C MET A 249 -19.07 6.76 -52.96
N PHE A 250 -18.20 7.42 -53.72
CA PHE A 250 -18.44 7.75 -55.12
C PHE A 250 -18.68 6.51 -56.01
N ASP A 251 -18.02 5.39 -55.70
CA ASP A 251 -18.21 4.13 -56.42
C ASP A 251 -19.50 3.40 -55.97
N ILE A 252 -19.84 3.46 -54.68
CA ILE A 252 -21.13 2.96 -54.15
C ILE A 252 -22.31 3.64 -54.84
N ILE A 253 -22.30 4.98 -54.92
CA ILE A 253 -23.38 5.75 -55.56
C ILE A 253 -23.48 5.46 -57.05
N LYS A 254 -22.33 5.27 -57.72
CA LYS A 254 -22.29 4.87 -59.13
C LYS A 254 -23.01 3.53 -59.33
N CYS A 255 -22.72 2.53 -58.50
CA CYS A 255 -23.38 1.22 -58.56
C CYS A 255 -24.90 1.33 -58.32
N LEU A 256 -25.32 2.14 -57.35
CA LEU A 256 -26.74 2.37 -57.04
C LEU A 256 -27.50 3.01 -58.22
N ARG A 257 -26.91 3.99 -58.91
CA ARG A 257 -27.51 4.63 -60.09
C ARG A 257 -27.57 3.71 -61.31
N GLU A 258 -26.55 2.89 -61.50
CA GLU A 258 -26.43 2.00 -62.67
C GLU A 258 -27.18 0.66 -62.49
N LYS A 259 -27.82 0.42 -61.33
CA LYS A 259 -28.45 -0.86 -60.93
C LYS A 259 -27.50 -2.06 -61.12
N SER A 260 -26.20 -1.83 -60.99
CA SER A 260 -25.13 -2.81 -61.17
C SER A 260 -24.61 -3.29 -59.82
N SER A 261 -24.29 -4.58 -59.69
CA SER A 261 -23.55 -5.08 -58.53
C SER A 261 -22.11 -4.54 -58.59
N PRO A 262 -21.46 -4.21 -57.45
CA PRO A 262 -20.14 -3.59 -57.47
C PRO A 262 -19.12 -4.48 -58.19
N THR A 263 -18.46 -3.93 -59.22
CA THR A 263 -17.38 -4.59 -59.95
C THR A 263 -16.15 -4.66 -59.06
N VAL A 264 -16.00 -5.74 -58.31
CA VAL A 264 -14.70 -6.15 -57.78
C VAL A 264 -13.81 -6.48 -58.98
N SER A 265 -12.74 -5.71 -59.17
CA SER A 265 -11.65 -6.07 -60.07
C SER A 265 -10.88 -7.26 -59.47
N MET A 266 -11.38 -8.48 -59.71
CA MET A 266 -10.54 -9.68 -59.66
C MET A 266 -9.99 -9.93 -61.07
N ALA A 267 -8.68 -9.79 -61.23
CA ALA A 267 -7.96 -10.50 -62.28
C ALA A 267 -8.09 -12.01 -62.02
N THR A 268 -8.43 -12.73 -63.08
CA THR A 268 -8.61 -14.18 -63.20
C THR A 268 -7.46 -15.01 -62.62
N GLU A 269 -7.79 -15.90 -61.68
CA GLU A 269 -7.38 -17.31 -61.74
C GLU A 269 -8.60 -18.19 -61.43
N SER A 270 -8.64 -19.33 -62.11
CA SER A 270 -9.77 -20.22 -62.34
C SER A 270 -10.21 -21.04 -61.13
N ALA A 271 -11.52 -21.32 -61.08
CA ALA A 271 -12.15 -22.19 -60.11
C ALA A 271 -11.82 -23.68 -60.35
N LYS A 272 -11.28 -24.35 -59.32
CA LYS A 272 -11.51 -25.77 -58.94
C LYS A 272 -11.18 -25.94 -57.44
N PRO A 273 -11.71 -27.00 -56.82
CA PRO A 273 -12.89 -27.02 -55.96
C PRO A 273 -12.67 -26.41 -54.57
N GLU A 274 -13.78 -26.15 -53.88
CA GLU A 274 -13.86 -25.85 -52.45
C GLU A 274 -13.06 -26.87 -51.62
N GLU A 275 -11.89 -26.43 -51.10
CA GLU A 275 -11.31 -26.91 -49.82
C GLU A 275 -9.99 -26.21 -49.41
N SER A 276 -9.41 -25.26 -50.16
CA SER A 276 -8.04 -24.76 -49.83
C SER A 276 -7.79 -23.24 -49.81
N ALA A 277 -8.82 -22.38 -49.91
CA ALA A 277 -8.63 -20.91 -49.92
C ALA A 277 -8.61 -20.28 -48.51
N GLN A 278 -9.47 -20.75 -47.60
CA GLN A 278 -9.38 -20.39 -46.17
C GLN A 278 -8.04 -20.86 -45.59
N ASP A 279 -7.54 -22.02 -46.01
CA ASP A 279 -6.23 -22.51 -45.59
C ASP A 279 -5.06 -21.81 -46.27
N LYS A 280 -5.19 -21.22 -47.46
CA LYS A 280 -4.14 -20.38 -48.08
C LYS A 280 -4.07 -18.99 -47.47
N GLU A 281 -5.18 -18.32 -47.17
CA GLU A 281 -5.17 -17.02 -46.48
C GLU A 281 -4.81 -17.18 -45.00
N LYS A 282 -5.27 -18.26 -44.37
CA LYS A 282 -4.82 -18.66 -43.02
C LYS A 282 -3.37 -19.12 -43.05
N ALA A 283 -2.87 -19.78 -44.10
CA ALA A 283 -1.44 -20.09 -44.28
C ALA A 283 -0.60 -18.86 -44.62
N GLU A 284 -1.13 -17.85 -45.31
CA GLU A 284 -0.40 -16.62 -45.62
C GLU A 284 -0.41 -15.65 -44.43
N ARG A 285 -1.52 -15.53 -43.69
CA ARG A 285 -1.57 -14.89 -42.36
C ARG A 285 -0.73 -15.66 -41.36
N LYS A 286 -0.70 -16.99 -41.40
CA LYS A 286 0.18 -17.83 -40.58
C LYS A 286 1.63 -17.70 -41.03
N ARG A 287 1.95 -17.52 -42.31
CA ARG A 287 3.31 -17.30 -42.84
C ARG A 287 3.80 -15.87 -42.62
N LYS A 288 2.93 -14.86 -42.66
CA LYS A 288 3.21 -13.47 -42.28
C LYS A 288 3.28 -13.31 -40.76
N ALA A 289 2.44 -14.01 -39.99
CA ALA A 289 2.54 -14.10 -38.54
C ALA A 289 3.77 -14.93 -38.12
N GLU A 290 4.13 -15.99 -38.84
CA GLU A 290 5.35 -16.78 -38.63
C GLU A 290 6.58 -16.01 -39.09
N ALA A 291 6.53 -15.21 -40.16
CA ALA A 291 7.63 -14.33 -40.57
C ALA A 291 7.77 -13.12 -39.63
N ALA A 292 6.67 -12.56 -39.11
CA ALA A 292 6.70 -11.54 -38.07
C ALA A 292 7.11 -12.12 -36.72
N LYS A 293 6.73 -13.37 -36.41
CA LYS A 293 7.22 -14.12 -35.25
C LYS A 293 8.66 -14.52 -35.45
N LEU A 294 9.12 -14.88 -36.65
CA LEU A 294 10.51 -15.17 -36.98
C LEU A 294 11.34 -13.89 -36.98
N HIS A 295 10.79 -12.74 -37.37
CA HIS A 295 11.43 -11.44 -37.30
C HIS A 295 11.49 -10.95 -35.86
N ARG A 296 10.42 -11.06 -35.07
CA ARG A 296 10.44 -10.80 -33.62
C ARG A 296 11.32 -11.80 -32.87
N LYS A 297 11.37 -13.06 -33.30
CA LYS A 297 12.24 -14.10 -32.74
C LYS A 297 13.68 -13.95 -33.22
N ARG A 298 13.93 -13.37 -34.39
CA ARG A 298 15.26 -12.99 -34.88
C ARG A 298 15.73 -11.74 -34.19
N ILE A 299 14.88 -10.73 -33.96
CA ILE A 299 15.19 -9.57 -33.13
C ILE A 299 15.38 -9.99 -31.68
N MET A 300 14.53 -10.84 -31.10
CA MET A 300 14.76 -11.42 -29.78
C MET A 300 15.98 -12.32 -29.75
N ALA A 301 16.30 -13.07 -30.81
CA ALA A 301 17.52 -13.87 -30.90
C ALA A 301 18.75 -13.00 -31.16
N GLN A 302 18.62 -11.83 -31.77
CA GLN A 302 19.70 -10.87 -32.00
C GLN A 302 19.91 -10.02 -30.75
N MET A 303 18.85 -9.69 -30.01
CA MET A 303 18.90 -9.12 -28.65
C MET A 303 19.36 -10.15 -27.63
N SER A 304 19.00 -11.43 -27.78
CA SER A 304 19.45 -12.54 -26.92
C SER A 304 20.86 -13.00 -27.28
N ALA A 305 21.29 -12.93 -28.54
CA ALA A 305 22.67 -13.15 -28.95
C ALA A 305 23.53 -11.92 -28.66
N MET A 306 23.00 -10.69 -28.72
CA MET A 306 23.67 -9.51 -28.16
C MET A 306 23.75 -9.63 -26.65
N GLN A 307 22.70 -10.04 -25.94
CA GLN A 307 22.75 -10.28 -24.49
C GLN A 307 23.67 -11.45 -24.16
N LYS A 308 23.69 -12.55 -24.92
CA LYS A 308 24.62 -13.67 -24.71
C LYS A 308 26.05 -13.30 -25.05
N ASN A 309 26.30 -12.61 -26.16
CA ASN A 309 27.62 -12.10 -26.49
C ASN A 309 28.05 -11.03 -25.49
N PHE A 310 27.11 -10.25 -24.93
CA PHE A 310 27.35 -9.30 -23.85
C PHE A 310 27.66 -10.02 -22.54
N ILE A 311 26.94 -11.10 -22.20
CA ILE A 311 27.20 -11.96 -21.04
C ILE A 311 28.50 -12.77 -21.22
N GLU A 312 28.84 -13.23 -22.42
CA GLU A 312 30.08 -13.97 -22.73
C GLU A 312 31.31 -13.05 -22.84
N SER A 313 31.15 -11.82 -23.34
CA SER A 313 32.22 -10.80 -23.30
C SER A 313 32.41 -10.23 -21.90
N ASN A 314 31.39 -10.33 -21.04
CA ASN A 314 31.43 -9.97 -19.62
C ASN A 314 31.37 -11.20 -18.70
N LYS A 315 31.83 -12.37 -19.16
CA LYS A 315 31.64 -13.67 -18.47
C LYS A 315 32.28 -13.71 -17.08
N MET A 316 33.37 -12.96 -16.90
CA MET A 316 34.06 -12.79 -15.61
C MET A 316 33.25 -11.98 -14.57
N LEU A 317 32.16 -11.32 -14.98
CA LEU A 317 31.28 -10.52 -14.10
C LEU A 317 30.02 -11.29 -13.65
N TYR A 318 29.61 -12.35 -14.38
CA TYR A 318 28.36 -13.08 -14.10
C TYR A 318 28.57 -14.45 -13.42
N ASP A 319 29.78 -15.01 -13.40
CA ASP A 319 30.08 -16.26 -12.68
C ASP A 319 29.99 -16.13 -11.14
N ASN A 320 29.71 -14.93 -10.60
CA ASN A 320 29.60 -14.66 -9.16
C ASN A 320 28.17 -14.43 -8.65
N MET A 321 27.12 -14.71 -9.45
CA MET A 321 25.71 -14.57 -9.02
C MET A 321 25.00 -15.94 -8.93
N PRO A 322 24.39 -16.31 -7.79
CA PRO A 322 23.66 -17.57 -7.65
C PRO A 322 22.25 -17.50 -8.28
N GLU A 323 21.88 -18.45 -9.15
CA GLU A 323 20.53 -18.59 -9.71
C GLU A 323 19.81 -19.87 -9.23
N SER A 324 18.50 -19.74 -9.00
CA SER A 324 17.56 -20.75 -8.53
C SER A 324 16.78 -21.43 -9.67
N GLY A 325 16.89 -22.77 -9.73
CA GLY A 325 15.90 -23.81 -10.08
C GLY A 325 15.01 -23.75 -11.34
N ILE A 326 15.29 -24.62 -12.34
CA ILE A 326 14.30 -25.47 -13.04
C ILE A 326 14.91 -26.88 -13.28
N GLN A 327 14.14 -27.92 -13.00
CA GLN A 327 14.48 -29.36 -13.01
C GLN A 327 14.82 -29.94 -14.41
N GLY A 328 15.77 -30.89 -14.43
CA GLY A 328 16.05 -31.84 -15.52
C GLY A 328 16.93 -33.00 -15.03
N GLU A 329 16.60 -34.23 -15.44
CA GLU A 329 17.14 -35.53 -14.96
C GLU A 329 18.67 -35.71 -15.03
N PRO A 330 19.27 -36.60 -14.20
CA PRO A 330 20.73 -36.74 -14.10
C PRO A 330 21.30 -37.84 -15.02
N THR A 331 22.47 -37.58 -15.60
CA THR A 331 23.41 -38.64 -16.01
C THR A 331 24.84 -38.30 -15.50
N PRO A 332 25.66 -39.32 -15.21
CA PRO A 332 26.58 -39.29 -14.07
C PRO A 332 28.00 -38.90 -14.46
N ALA A 333 28.64 -38.02 -13.68
CA ALA A 333 30.09 -37.98 -13.60
C ALA A 333 30.60 -37.33 -12.31
N ALA A 334 31.55 -38.03 -11.69
CA ALA A 334 32.54 -37.60 -10.70
C ALA A 334 32.05 -37.23 -9.29
N GLN A 335 31.99 -38.28 -8.46
CA GLN A 335 32.04 -38.22 -7.00
C GLN A 335 33.18 -37.32 -6.51
N SER A 336 32.83 -36.24 -5.79
CA SER A 336 33.56 -35.86 -4.58
C SER A 336 32.57 -35.88 -3.41
N CYS A 337 32.98 -36.53 -2.35
CA CYS A 337 32.13 -36.87 -1.21
C CYS A 337 31.95 -35.64 -0.32
N ALA A 338 30.89 -34.86 -0.54
CA ALA A 338 30.38 -33.90 0.42
C ALA A 338 28.94 -34.28 0.75
N VAL A 339 28.74 -34.78 1.97
CA VAL A 339 27.44 -35.15 2.52
C VAL A 339 26.54 -33.91 2.46
N LYS A 340 25.43 -33.95 1.71
CA LYS A 340 24.39 -32.92 1.76
C LYS A 340 23.80 -32.88 3.18
N GLN A 341 24.31 -31.99 4.03
CA GLN A 341 23.62 -31.61 5.27
C GLN A 341 22.26 -31.04 4.88
N LYS A 342 21.19 -31.62 5.43
CA LYS A 342 19.83 -31.10 5.30
C LYS A 342 19.83 -29.72 5.96
N GLU A 343 19.56 -28.64 5.21
CA GLU A 343 19.51 -27.28 5.78
C GLU A 343 18.45 -27.23 6.89
N LEU A 344 18.90 -27.08 8.14
CA LEU A 344 18.02 -27.03 9.29
C LEU A 344 17.31 -25.66 9.31
N CYS A 345 15.98 -25.66 9.18
CA CYS A 345 15.16 -24.46 9.28
C CYS A 345 14.73 -24.23 10.73
N ILE A 346 15.69 -24.05 11.64
CA ILE A 346 15.44 -23.80 13.07
C ILE A 346 16.19 -22.53 13.48
N ALA A 347 15.48 -21.52 13.99
CA ALA A 347 16.04 -20.21 14.26
C ALA A 347 16.89 -20.14 15.55
N ILE A 348 16.52 -20.93 16.58
CA ILE A 348 17.12 -20.86 17.91
C ILE A 348 17.42 -22.24 18.49
N GLY A 349 18.31 -22.31 19.48
CA GLY A 349 18.69 -23.57 20.13
C GLY A 349 19.82 -24.34 19.43
N PRO A 350 20.17 -25.53 19.95
CA PRO A 350 21.36 -26.29 19.54
C PRO A 350 21.29 -26.88 18.13
N GLN A 351 20.11 -26.87 17.51
CA GLN A 351 19.89 -27.30 16.14
C GLN A 351 19.70 -26.11 15.19
N ARG A 352 20.15 -24.91 15.60
CA ARG A 352 20.03 -23.70 14.80
C ARG A 352 20.64 -23.91 13.41
N GLY A 353 19.91 -23.47 12.39
CA GLY A 353 20.37 -23.51 11.00
C GLY A 353 21.60 -22.64 10.75
N SER A 354 22.43 -23.07 9.80
CA SER A 354 23.51 -22.24 9.26
C SER A 354 22.97 -21.10 8.40
N THR A 355 23.69 -19.98 8.36
CA THR A 355 23.37 -18.84 7.49
C THR A 355 24.50 -18.61 6.50
N GLN A 356 24.15 -18.43 5.23
CA GLN A 356 25.13 -18.15 4.18
C GLN A 356 25.44 -16.65 4.10
N ALA A 357 26.62 -16.30 3.61
CA ALA A 357 27.02 -14.92 3.39
C ALA A 357 26.34 -14.38 2.12
N GLU A 358 25.29 -13.59 2.28
CA GLU A 358 24.71 -12.83 1.17
C GLU A 358 25.45 -11.49 1.01
N ARG A 359 26.03 -11.27 -0.17
CA ARG A 359 26.58 -9.96 -0.54
C ARG A 359 25.44 -8.99 -0.80
N GLU A 360 25.28 -8.01 0.08
CA GLU A 360 24.27 -6.97 -0.04
C GLU A 360 24.89 -5.69 -0.61
N VAL A 361 24.79 -5.52 -1.93
CA VAL A 361 25.22 -4.32 -2.64
C VAL A 361 24.00 -3.42 -2.89
N LEU A 362 24.08 -2.16 -2.44
CA LEU A 362 23.00 -1.20 -2.52
C LEU A 362 23.44 0.07 -3.23
N THR A 363 22.55 0.65 -4.02
CA THR A 363 22.78 1.92 -4.72
C THR A 363 22.28 3.09 -3.87
N CYS A 364 23.12 4.09 -3.65
CA CYS A 364 22.73 5.33 -2.99
C CYS A 364 21.82 6.15 -3.91
N ILE A 365 20.59 6.47 -3.49
CA ILE A 365 19.64 7.23 -4.35
C ILE A 365 20.08 8.67 -4.67
N LEU A 366 21.08 9.22 -3.96
CA LEU A 366 21.55 10.58 -4.13
C LEU A 366 22.77 10.68 -5.06
N CYS A 367 23.82 9.90 -4.84
CA CYS A 367 25.02 9.91 -5.69
C CYS A 367 25.02 8.81 -6.77
N GLN A 368 24.08 7.86 -6.73
CA GLN A 368 23.96 6.72 -7.65
C GLN A 368 25.16 5.76 -7.63
N GLU A 369 26.03 5.86 -6.62
CA GLU A 369 27.13 4.92 -6.40
C GLU A 369 26.63 3.68 -5.67
N GLU A 370 27.17 2.52 -6.06
CA GLU A 370 26.90 1.24 -5.41
C GLU A 370 27.92 1.00 -4.29
N GLN A 371 27.43 0.52 -3.14
CA GLN A 371 28.27 0.16 -2.01
C GLN A 371 27.79 -1.18 -1.42
N GLU A 372 28.75 -2.07 -1.15
CA GLU A 372 28.50 -3.25 -0.32
C GLU A 372 28.31 -2.82 1.14
N VAL A 373 27.29 -3.36 1.80
CA VAL A 373 27.01 -3.12 3.21
C VAL A 373 27.93 -4.00 4.06
N LEU A 374 28.96 -3.40 4.64
CA LEU A 374 29.96 -4.08 5.49
C LEU A 374 30.09 -3.36 6.84
N PRO A 375 30.42 -4.07 7.94
CA PRO A 375 30.50 -3.46 9.27
C PRO A 375 31.56 -2.35 9.40
N HIS A 376 32.67 -2.42 8.66
CA HIS A 376 33.73 -1.42 8.66
C HIS A 376 33.65 -0.41 7.51
N ALA A 377 32.71 -0.58 6.59
CA ALA A 377 32.48 0.37 5.50
C ALA A 377 31.78 1.65 6.00
N PRO A 378 31.79 2.74 5.21
CA PRO A 378 30.95 3.89 5.46
C PRO A 378 29.47 3.49 5.59
N ALA A 379 28.75 4.14 6.50
CA ALA A 379 27.36 3.81 6.78
C ALA A 379 26.46 4.05 5.58
N MET A 380 25.73 3.00 5.19
CA MET A 380 24.53 3.11 4.38
C MET A 380 23.32 3.20 5.31
N VAL A 381 22.39 4.09 5.00
CA VAL A 381 21.24 4.37 5.86
C VAL A 381 19.93 4.26 5.09
N LEU A 382 18.95 3.63 5.73
CA LEU A 382 17.58 3.50 5.25
C LEU A 382 16.73 4.63 5.79
N THR A 383 15.97 5.29 4.92
CA THR A 383 15.07 6.38 5.34
C THR A 383 13.82 5.83 6.03
N VAL A 384 13.47 6.42 7.18
CA VAL A 384 12.34 5.98 8.00
C VAL A 384 11.54 7.13 8.63
N CYS A 385 10.31 6.81 9.00
CA CYS A 385 9.42 7.65 9.79
C CYS A 385 9.08 6.94 11.10
N VAL A 386 9.50 7.52 12.22
CA VAL A 386 9.15 7.10 13.57
C VAL A 386 7.94 7.89 14.04
N GLN A 387 6.90 7.21 14.49
CA GLN A 387 5.68 7.84 15.00
C GLN A 387 5.08 7.06 16.17
N ARG A 388 4.33 7.75 17.03
CA ARG A 388 3.55 7.09 18.08
C ARG A 388 2.27 6.52 17.47
N SER A 389 1.77 5.43 18.02
CA SER A 389 0.59 4.74 17.49
C SER A 389 -0.27 4.11 18.57
N THR A 390 -1.58 4.11 18.32
CA THR A 390 -2.59 3.41 19.11
C THR A 390 -3.21 2.22 18.35
N VAL A 391 -2.66 1.82 17.19
CA VAL A 391 -3.23 0.75 16.35
C VAL A 391 -3.42 -0.57 17.09
N LEU A 392 -2.61 -0.88 18.11
CA LEU A 392 -2.71 -2.11 18.91
C LEU A 392 -3.47 -1.97 20.24
N THR A 393 -3.99 -0.77 20.54
CA THR A 393 -4.61 -0.45 21.84
C THR A 393 -5.80 -1.35 22.18
N GLN A 394 -5.85 -1.89 23.38
CA GLN A 394 -7.02 -2.59 23.92
C GLN A 394 -7.91 -1.63 24.74
N CYS A 395 -7.54 -0.35 24.86
CA CYS A 395 -8.26 0.67 25.61
C CYS A 395 -8.48 1.91 24.75
N ARG A 396 -9.51 1.90 23.90
CA ARG A 396 -9.83 3.05 23.02
C ARG A 396 -10.22 4.29 23.82
N GLY A 397 -9.78 5.45 23.36
CA GLY A 397 -10.15 6.76 23.92
C GLY A 397 -9.61 7.05 25.32
N LYS A 398 -8.75 6.19 25.89
CA LYS A 398 -8.13 6.39 27.21
C LYS A 398 -6.63 6.11 27.12
N ILE A 399 -5.84 7.13 26.74
CA ILE A 399 -4.38 7.07 26.92
C ILE A 399 -4.07 7.43 28.39
N PRO A 400 -3.33 6.58 29.13
CA PRO A 400 -2.82 6.96 30.44
C PRO A 400 -1.95 8.22 30.32
N THR A 401 -2.22 9.25 31.12
CA THR A 401 -1.37 10.45 31.20
C THR A 401 0.01 10.05 31.74
N ILE A 402 1.04 10.16 30.89
CA ILE A 402 2.43 10.07 31.31
C ILE A 402 2.72 11.33 32.13
N LYS A 403 2.99 11.17 33.43
CA LYS A 403 3.43 12.29 34.26
C LYS A 403 4.83 12.72 33.80
N ALA A 404 5.04 14.03 33.68
CA ALA A 404 6.28 14.64 33.20
C ALA A 404 7.52 14.35 34.08
N ASP A 405 7.33 13.73 35.24
CA ASP A 405 8.36 13.33 36.19
C ASP A 405 8.92 11.90 35.97
N GLY A 406 8.46 11.18 34.94
CA GLY A 406 8.87 9.81 34.68
C GLY A 406 8.26 8.77 35.64
N SER A 407 7.32 9.16 36.52
CA SER A 407 6.61 8.27 37.44
C SER A 407 5.35 7.61 36.84
N GLY A 408 4.99 7.97 35.61
CA GLY A 408 3.98 7.25 34.84
C GLY A 408 4.47 5.84 34.49
N THR A 409 3.57 4.86 34.52
CA THR A 409 3.80 3.56 33.88
C THR A 409 4.06 3.78 32.39
N TYR A 410 5.35 3.90 31.98
CA TYR A 410 6.00 3.11 30.92
C TYR A 410 7.41 3.63 30.55
N PRO A 411 8.47 2.92 30.98
CA PRO A 411 9.66 2.84 30.11
C PRO A 411 10.57 1.58 30.23
N LEU A 412 10.23 0.56 31.03
CA LEU A 412 10.98 -0.73 31.04
C LEU A 412 10.11 -1.92 30.61
N PHE A 413 9.00 -2.13 31.30
CA PHE A 413 7.99 -3.11 30.89
C PHE A 413 7.14 -2.52 29.77
N THR A 414 6.28 -3.27 29.10
CA THR A 414 5.21 -2.75 28.20
C THR A 414 3.87 -3.37 28.63
N PRO A 415 2.70 -2.69 28.61
CA PRO A 415 1.48 -3.25 29.20
C PRO A 415 0.81 -4.19 28.21
N PRO A 416 0.06 -5.20 28.70
CA PRO A 416 -0.75 -6.05 27.84
C PRO A 416 -1.78 -5.30 26.98
N ASN A 417 -2.22 -4.12 27.41
CA ASN A 417 -3.22 -3.34 26.69
C ASN A 417 -2.65 -2.52 25.53
N LEU A 418 -1.31 -2.43 25.38
CA LEU A 418 -0.63 -1.69 24.31
C LEU A 418 -1.27 -0.32 24.02
N ALA A 419 -1.60 0.43 25.07
CA ALA A 419 -2.37 1.68 24.96
C ALA A 419 -1.75 2.67 23.98
N ILE A 420 -0.42 2.71 23.95
CA ILE A 420 0.40 3.47 23.00
C ILE A 420 1.73 2.74 22.78
N GLY A 421 2.27 2.82 21.57
CA GLY A 421 3.63 2.38 21.27
C GLY A 421 4.28 3.21 20.19
N THR A 422 5.52 2.89 19.87
CA THR A 422 6.34 3.58 18.86
C THR A 422 6.52 2.67 17.66
N HIS A 423 6.18 3.17 16.48
CA HIS A 423 6.26 2.44 15.23
C HIS A 423 7.26 3.12 14.29
N THR A 424 8.06 2.31 13.59
CA THR A 424 8.98 2.79 12.54
C THR A 424 8.58 2.23 11.18
N GLY A 425 8.16 3.09 10.26
CA GLY A 425 7.88 2.74 8.86
C GLY A 425 9.00 3.20 7.93
N SER A 426 9.28 2.46 6.86
CA SER A 426 10.26 2.83 5.84
C SER A 426 9.63 2.97 4.46
N CYS A 427 10.12 3.91 3.66
CA CYS A 427 9.80 3.98 2.23
C CYS A 427 10.69 3.05 1.37
N GLY A 428 11.73 2.44 1.94
CA GLY A 428 12.62 1.48 1.27
C GLY A 428 13.86 2.09 0.62
N HIS A 429 14.01 3.41 0.60
CA HIS A 429 15.13 4.07 -0.08
C HIS A 429 16.36 4.23 0.82
N VAL A 430 17.52 3.92 0.23
CA VAL A 430 18.83 3.85 0.89
C VAL A 430 19.78 4.92 0.35
N MET A 431 20.62 5.46 1.21
CA MET A 431 21.60 6.49 0.88
C MET A 431 22.86 6.35 1.75
N HIS A 432 24.00 6.87 1.31
CA HIS A 432 25.15 7.04 2.21
C HIS A 432 24.77 8.00 3.35
N ALA A 433 25.26 7.76 4.57
CA ALA A 433 25.03 8.63 5.72
C ALA A 433 25.46 10.08 5.44
N THR A 434 26.59 10.27 4.76
CA THR A 434 27.11 11.60 4.39
C THR A 434 26.26 12.29 3.32
N CYS A 435 25.72 11.55 2.35
CA CYS A 435 24.79 12.09 1.36
C CYS A 435 23.48 12.52 2.02
N TRP A 436 22.97 11.71 2.96
CA TRP A 436 21.80 12.03 3.75
C TRP A 436 21.99 13.31 4.57
N GLN A 437 23.07 13.42 5.34
CA GLN A 437 23.35 14.60 6.18
C GLN A 437 23.34 15.88 5.35
N LYS A 438 24.08 15.90 4.23
CA LYS A 438 24.12 17.05 3.31
C LYS A 438 22.74 17.41 2.76
N TYR A 439 21.95 16.41 2.36
CA TYR A 439 20.60 16.62 1.87
C TYR A 439 19.68 17.16 2.97
N PHE A 440 19.69 16.54 4.15
CA PHE A 440 18.86 16.90 5.28
C PHE A 440 19.12 18.34 5.73
N GLU A 441 20.39 18.73 5.87
CA GLU A 441 20.78 20.11 6.20
C GLU A 441 20.32 21.11 5.13
N ALA A 442 20.49 20.78 3.85
CA ALA A 442 20.06 21.62 2.74
C ALA A 442 18.52 21.79 2.70
N ASP A 443 17.77 20.71 2.91
CA ASP A 443 16.31 20.70 2.93
C ASP A 443 15.76 21.52 4.11
N GLN A 444 16.35 21.33 5.30
CA GLN A 444 16.04 22.11 6.50
C GLN A 444 16.28 23.61 6.28
N ASN A 445 17.42 23.99 5.70
CA ASN A 445 17.75 25.40 5.44
C ASN A 445 16.86 26.04 4.36
N THR A 446 16.56 25.29 3.30
CA THR A 446 15.65 25.74 2.24
C THR A 446 14.25 25.95 2.78
N THR A 447 13.77 25.04 3.63
CA THR A 447 12.44 25.10 4.22
C THR A 447 12.33 26.25 5.23
N ARG A 448 13.34 26.46 6.09
CA ARG A 448 13.39 27.63 6.99
C ARG A 448 13.36 28.98 6.27
N SER A 449 13.92 29.04 5.07
CA SER A 449 13.97 30.28 4.27
C SER A 449 12.63 30.64 3.61
N ARG A 450 11.65 29.73 3.60
CA ARG A 450 10.30 29.98 3.04
C ARG A 450 9.40 30.63 4.09
N LEU A 451 9.50 31.95 4.21
CA LEU A 451 8.83 32.75 5.25
C LEU A 451 7.28 32.81 5.19
N HIS A 452 6.63 32.23 4.16
CA HIS A 452 5.18 32.44 3.90
C HIS A 452 4.39 31.21 3.43
N ALA A 453 4.89 29.98 3.59
CA ALA A 453 4.14 28.77 3.25
C ALA A 453 3.85 27.94 4.51
N GLU A 454 2.62 27.43 4.67
CA GLU A 454 2.34 26.35 5.62
C GLU A 454 3.29 25.18 5.31
N LEU A 455 4.11 24.80 6.29
CA LEU A 455 5.16 23.81 6.08
C LEU A 455 4.53 22.42 5.98
N ILE A 456 4.80 21.73 4.87
CA ILE A 456 4.43 20.32 4.66
C ILE A 456 5.07 19.43 5.75
N ILE A 457 6.25 19.82 6.22
CA ILE A 457 7.08 19.09 7.17
C ILE A 457 7.25 19.87 8.48
N ASP A 458 7.31 19.14 9.60
CA ASP A 458 7.60 19.67 10.92
C ASP A 458 9.11 19.63 11.21
N LEU A 459 9.75 20.80 11.15
CA LEU A 459 11.19 20.93 11.36
C LEU A 459 11.61 20.66 12.82
N GLU A 460 10.75 20.91 13.80
CA GLU A 460 11.05 20.64 15.22
C GLU A 460 11.12 19.13 15.48
N ASN A 461 10.26 18.38 14.80
CA ASN A 461 10.27 16.93 14.78
C ASN A 461 11.31 16.34 13.80
N GLY A 462 12.18 17.17 13.21
CA GLY A 462 13.21 16.71 12.28
C GLY A 462 12.65 16.02 11.05
N GLU A 463 11.41 16.35 10.67
CA GLU A 463 10.78 15.77 9.49
C GLU A 463 11.41 16.32 8.20
N TYR A 464 11.44 15.48 7.18
CA TYR A 464 11.91 15.80 5.83
C TYR A 464 11.23 14.86 4.82
N LEU A 465 11.21 15.25 3.54
CA LEU A 465 10.69 14.40 2.48
C LEU A 465 11.80 13.58 1.84
N CYS A 466 11.56 12.28 1.61
CA CYS A 466 12.49 11.43 0.88
C CYS A 466 12.80 12.04 -0.50
N PRO A 467 14.08 12.18 -0.90
CA PRO A 467 14.46 12.83 -2.16
C PRO A 467 13.77 12.21 -3.39
N LEU A 468 13.60 10.88 -3.39
CA LEU A 468 13.11 10.10 -4.53
C LEU A 468 11.58 9.95 -4.55
N CYS A 469 10.96 9.46 -3.47
CA CYS A 469 9.52 9.16 -3.46
C CYS A 469 8.65 10.18 -2.74
N LYS A 470 9.24 11.22 -2.13
CA LYS A 470 8.55 12.27 -1.37
C LYS A 470 7.74 11.78 -0.17
N SER A 471 7.88 10.52 0.26
CA SER A 471 7.32 10.05 1.53
C SER A 471 7.91 10.83 2.71
N LEU A 472 7.08 11.11 3.72
CA LEU A 472 7.49 11.78 4.95
C LEU A 472 8.40 10.87 5.78
N CYS A 473 9.56 11.39 6.19
CA CYS A 473 10.55 10.74 7.04
C CYS A 473 10.94 11.68 8.17
N ASN A 474 11.54 11.16 9.25
CA ASN A 474 12.06 12.00 10.34
C ASN A 474 13.37 11.50 10.95
N THR A 475 13.91 10.39 10.43
CA THR A 475 15.25 9.90 10.76
C THR A 475 15.69 8.84 9.75
N VAL A 476 16.86 8.27 9.98
CA VAL A 476 17.42 7.17 9.20
C VAL A 476 17.86 6.04 10.12
N VAL A 477 17.82 4.81 9.62
CA VAL A 477 18.32 3.63 10.33
C VAL A 477 19.58 3.13 9.61
N PRO A 478 20.74 2.97 10.30
CA PRO A 478 21.91 2.38 9.66
C PRO A 478 21.66 0.93 9.28
N LEU A 479 22.07 0.56 8.06
CA LEU A 479 22.02 -0.81 7.60
C LEU A 479 23.21 -1.58 8.16
N ILE A 480 22.90 -2.56 9.00
CA ILE A 480 23.88 -3.44 9.63
C ILE A 480 23.74 -4.83 9.01
N PRO A 481 24.80 -5.35 8.37
CA PRO A 481 24.73 -6.63 7.67
C PRO A 481 24.72 -7.78 8.69
N LEU A 482 23.93 -8.82 8.43
CA LEU A 482 23.93 -10.04 9.23
C LEU A 482 25.28 -10.76 9.13
N GLU A 483 25.71 -11.41 10.20
CA GLU A 483 26.92 -12.21 10.19
C GLU A 483 26.62 -13.60 9.63
N PRO A 484 27.36 -14.08 8.61
CA PRO A 484 27.25 -15.45 8.17
C PRO A 484 27.71 -16.39 9.27
N LEU A 485 26.94 -17.43 9.53
CA LEU A 485 27.18 -18.33 10.65
C LEU A 485 27.32 -19.77 10.17
N SER A 486 28.54 -20.31 10.37
CA SER A 486 28.76 -21.74 10.46
C SER A 486 28.53 -22.17 11.90
N PHE A 487 27.63 -23.15 12.11
CA PHE A 487 27.25 -23.59 13.45
C PHE A 487 27.99 -24.87 13.85
N ASP A 488 28.66 -24.85 15.00
CA ASP A 488 29.38 -26.00 15.54
C ASP A 488 28.43 -26.91 16.33
N TYR A 489 27.84 -27.88 15.63
CA TYR A 489 26.87 -28.81 16.20
C TYR A 489 27.47 -29.77 17.24
N GLU A 490 28.76 -30.11 17.12
CA GLU A 490 29.43 -31.02 18.06
C GLU A 490 29.64 -30.32 19.40
N ASN A 491 30.19 -29.10 19.38
CA ASN A 491 30.33 -28.28 20.57
C ASN A 491 28.97 -27.89 21.17
N ALA A 492 27.96 -27.62 20.34
CA ALA A 492 26.59 -27.40 20.81
C ALA A 492 26.03 -28.60 21.58
N GLY A 493 26.31 -29.83 21.12
CA GLY A 493 25.92 -31.06 21.82
C GLY A 493 26.62 -31.22 23.17
N ILE A 494 27.94 -30.97 23.23
CA ILE A 494 28.73 -31.05 24.46
C ILE A 494 28.27 -30.01 25.49
N ILE A 495 28.14 -28.74 25.07
CA ILE A 495 27.64 -27.67 25.94
C ILE A 495 26.24 -27.99 26.45
N GLY A 496 25.37 -28.59 25.63
CA GLY A 496 24.01 -28.97 26.01
C GLY A 496 23.92 -29.98 27.15
N GLN A 497 24.90 -30.87 27.29
CA GLN A 497 24.95 -31.83 28.39
C GLN A 497 25.20 -31.15 29.74
N HIS A 498 25.86 -29.99 29.74
CA HIS A 498 26.23 -29.27 30.95
C HIS A 498 25.33 -28.06 31.21
N LEU A 499 24.99 -27.29 30.18
CA LEU A 499 24.19 -26.08 30.25
C LEU A 499 22.70 -26.39 30.12
N THR A 500 22.17 -27.20 31.03
CA THR A 500 20.72 -27.44 31.15
C THR A 500 19.99 -26.17 31.62
N LEU A 501 18.68 -26.04 31.38
CA LEU A 501 17.90 -24.89 31.86
C LEU A 501 18.12 -24.56 33.36
N PRO A 502 18.01 -25.52 34.31
CA PRO A 502 18.30 -25.23 35.72
C PRO A 502 19.72 -24.74 35.97
N HIS A 503 20.72 -25.35 35.32
CA HIS A 503 22.11 -24.90 35.47
C HIS A 503 22.33 -23.52 34.85
N TRP A 504 21.70 -23.24 33.71
CA TRP A 504 21.71 -21.92 33.08
C TRP A 504 21.10 -20.84 33.99
N ILE A 505 19.95 -21.11 34.62
CA ILE A 505 19.33 -20.20 35.62
C ILE A 505 20.30 -19.93 36.79
N GLN A 506 20.98 -20.98 37.27
CA GLN A 506 21.95 -20.89 38.36
C GLN A 506 23.15 -20.00 37.96
N VAL A 507 23.72 -20.22 36.76
CA VAL A 507 24.82 -19.43 36.19
C VAL A 507 24.43 -17.95 36.07
N LEU A 508 23.25 -17.65 35.51
CA LEU A 508 22.77 -16.27 35.40
C LEU A 508 22.58 -15.60 36.75
N THR A 509 22.02 -16.35 37.70
CA THR A 509 21.78 -15.84 39.06
C THR A 509 23.11 -15.52 39.75
N SER A 510 24.12 -16.38 39.61
CA SER A 510 25.47 -16.12 40.11
C SER A 510 26.12 -14.90 39.44
N ARG A 511 26.06 -14.81 38.11
CA ARG A 511 26.63 -13.67 37.35
C ARG A 511 26.07 -12.34 37.84
N ILE A 512 24.75 -12.26 37.99
CA ILE A 512 24.07 -11.02 38.38
C ILE A 512 24.30 -10.66 39.85
N LYS A 513 24.49 -11.65 40.73
CA LYS A 513 24.92 -11.41 42.11
C LYS A 513 26.35 -10.87 42.17
N GLY A 514 27.29 -11.46 41.41
CA GLY A 514 28.68 -11.02 41.34
C GLY A 514 28.84 -9.60 40.83
N LEU A 515 28.13 -9.23 39.75
CA LEU A 515 28.16 -7.87 39.19
C LEU A 515 27.71 -6.78 40.19
N LYS A 516 26.82 -7.12 41.13
CA LYS A 516 26.41 -6.18 42.19
C LYS A 516 27.48 -5.96 43.26
N ALA A 517 28.20 -7.03 43.63
CA ALA A 517 29.24 -6.94 44.66
C ALA A 517 30.36 -5.99 44.22
N LEU A 518 30.80 -6.10 42.96
CA LEU A 518 31.78 -5.19 42.34
C LEU A 518 31.27 -3.74 42.26
N SER A 519 29.98 -3.55 41.95
CA SER A 519 29.37 -2.22 41.93
C SER A 519 29.28 -1.59 43.33
N GLN A 520 29.06 -2.40 44.38
CA GLN A 520 28.96 -1.94 45.77
C GLN A 520 30.33 -1.73 46.43
N GLU A 521 31.36 -2.50 46.07
CA GLU A 521 32.74 -2.26 46.54
C GLU A 521 33.29 -0.92 46.02
N ASN A 522 32.89 -0.49 44.82
CA ASN A 522 33.22 0.85 44.30
C ASN A 522 32.47 1.99 45.00
N ASP A 523 31.30 1.72 45.61
CA ASP A 523 30.54 2.69 46.42
C ASP A 523 30.98 2.70 47.91
N LEU A 524 31.67 1.67 48.39
CA LEU A 524 32.09 1.47 49.80
C LEU A 524 33.52 1.92 50.13
N ILE A 525 34.15 2.73 49.26
CA ILE A 525 35.35 3.50 49.65
C ILE A 525 34.97 4.71 50.55
N ALA A 526 33.67 4.92 50.82
CA ALA A 526 33.18 5.72 51.93
C ALA A 526 32.53 4.82 53.00
N ASP A 527 33.16 4.78 54.18
CA ASP A 527 32.77 4.08 55.41
C ASP A 527 33.00 2.55 55.48
N GLY A 528 34.15 2.23 56.07
CA GLY A 528 34.51 0.88 56.47
C GLY A 528 33.78 0.41 57.74
N SER A 529 33.32 -0.83 57.71
CA SER A 529 33.46 -1.80 58.80
C SER A 529 33.02 -3.18 58.32
N GLY A 530 33.87 -4.17 58.52
CA GLY A 530 33.68 -5.52 57.98
C GLY A 530 32.74 -6.40 58.80
N SER A 531 32.37 -7.53 58.21
CA SER A 531 32.29 -8.80 58.93
C SER A 531 32.47 -9.97 57.96
N SER A 532 33.51 -10.77 58.22
CA SER A 532 33.75 -12.05 57.56
C SER A 532 32.79 -13.10 58.14
N GLY A 533 31.98 -13.71 57.28
CA GLY A 533 31.12 -14.85 57.62
C GLY A 533 31.49 -16.07 56.77
N VAL A 534 32.17 -17.02 57.39
CA VAL A 534 32.52 -18.35 56.88
C VAL A 534 31.25 -19.20 56.74
N TYR A 535 30.95 -19.75 55.57
CA TYR A 535 30.31 -21.06 55.38
C TYR A 535 30.62 -21.58 53.96
N GLY A 536 31.16 -22.79 53.88
CA GLY A 536 31.37 -23.51 52.64
C GLY A 536 30.13 -24.29 52.22
N ASP A 537 29.75 -24.13 50.96
CA ASP A 537 29.44 -25.21 50.02
C ASP A 537 29.46 -24.57 48.62
N SER A 538 30.10 -25.24 47.66
CA SER A 538 30.51 -24.71 46.34
C SER A 538 29.48 -23.77 45.67
N GLN A 539 29.64 -22.46 45.85
CA GLN A 539 28.88 -21.48 45.08
C GLN A 539 29.39 -21.47 43.63
N PRO A 540 28.51 -21.49 42.62
CA PRO A 540 28.94 -21.36 41.24
C PRO A 540 29.59 -19.99 41.04
N ASP A 541 30.81 -20.01 40.51
CA ASP A 541 31.60 -18.83 40.16
C ASP A 541 30.76 -17.88 39.29
N PHE A 542 30.73 -16.59 39.62
CA PHE A 542 30.02 -15.58 38.84
C PHE A 542 30.63 -15.39 37.43
N ARG A 543 31.84 -15.91 37.17
CA ARG A 543 32.45 -15.99 35.83
C ARG A 543 32.13 -17.25 35.04
N SER A 544 31.43 -18.23 35.63
CA SER A 544 31.07 -19.49 34.96
C SER A 544 30.31 -19.31 33.63
N ILE A 545 29.59 -18.20 33.46
CA ILE A 545 28.92 -17.85 32.20
C ILE A 545 29.90 -17.79 31.00
N LEU A 546 31.15 -17.39 31.24
CA LEU A 546 32.18 -17.24 30.20
C LEU A 546 32.74 -18.61 29.76
N SER A 547 32.61 -19.64 30.59
CA SER A 547 33.12 -20.99 30.32
C SER A 547 32.34 -21.73 29.21
N PHE A 548 31.15 -21.25 28.86
CA PHE A 548 30.32 -21.85 27.81
C PHE A 548 30.58 -21.29 26.41
N GLY A 549 31.60 -20.42 26.27
CA GLY A 549 32.09 -19.91 25.00
C GLY A 549 31.78 -18.44 24.81
N VAL A 550 32.83 -17.70 24.46
CA VAL A 550 32.83 -16.26 24.21
C VAL A 550 33.51 -15.95 22.89
N GLN A 551 33.23 -14.77 22.34
CA GLN A 551 33.87 -14.22 21.16
C GLN A 551 34.09 -12.72 21.33
N GLU A 552 34.94 -12.15 20.47
CA GLU A 552 35.13 -10.70 20.43
C GLU A 552 33.86 -10.00 19.91
N PRO A 553 33.49 -8.83 20.48
CA PRO A 553 32.37 -8.04 20.00
C PRO A 553 32.64 -7.55 18.59
N ARG A 554 31.56 -7.43 17.81
CA ARG A 554 31.64 -6.84 16.50
C ARG A 554 31.90 -5.33 16.58
N ARG A 555 32.94 -4.88 15.89
CA ARG A 555 33.26 -3.45 15.76
C ARG A 555 32.63 -2.89 14.49
N PHE A 556 32.06 -1.70 14.59
CA PHE A 556 31.48 -0.97 13.46
C PHE A 556 32.30 0.28 13.16
N SER A 557 32.20 0.80 11.93
CA SER A 557 32.79 2.10 11.60
C SER A 557 32.17 3.22 12.43
N ASP A 558 32.90 4.32 12.60
CA ASP A 558 32.41 5.49 13.36
C ASP A 558 31.12 6.03 12.75
N SER A 559 31.02 6.06 11.42
CA SER A 559 29.81 6.51 10.71
C SER A 559 28.57 5.65 11.02
N VAL A 560 28.70 4.33 11.12
CA VAL A 560 27.56 3.45 11.50
C VAL A 560 27.15 3.75 12.94
N THR A 561 28.14 3.93 13.79
CA THR A 561 27.99 4.19 15.21
C THR A 561 27.31 5.53 15.50
N GLU A 562 27.65 6.59 14.77
CA GLU A 562 26.97 7.88 14.82
C GLU A 562 25.50 7.78 14.39
N MET A 563 25.23 7.04 13.31
CA MET A 563 23.85 6.86 12.82
C MET A 563 22.99 6.02 13.77
N LEU A 564 23.59 5.08 14.54
CA LEU A 564 22.89 4.39 15.63
C LEU A 564 22.39 5.38 16.68
N VAL A 565 23.19 6.39 17.03
CA VAL A 565 22.82 7.42 18.01
C VAL A 565 21.72 8.32 17.45
N VAL A 566 21.85 8.81 16.21
CA VAL A 566 20.84 9.65 15.55
C VAL A 566 19.45 8.99 15.55
N CYS A 567 19.40 7.72 15.17
CA CYS A 567 18.16 6.97 15.13
C CYS A 567 17.59 6.74 16.54
N ALA A 568 18.42 6.34 17.51
CA ALA A 568 18.02 6.08 18.88
C ALA A 568 17.48 7.31 19.60
N THR A 569 18.14 8.46 19.42
CA THR A 569 17.70 9.76 19.94
C THR A 569 16.34 10.15 19.37
N THR A 570 16.11 9.91 18.07
CA THR A 570 14.80 10.15 17.44
C THR A 570 13.73 9.24 18.05
N VAL A 571 14.01 7.94 18.14
CA VAL A 571 13.10 6.94 18.71
C VAL A 571 12.72 7.28 20.16
N HIS A 572 13.69 7.68 20.97
CA HIS A 572 13.48 8.14 22.33
C HIS A 572 12.61 9.40 22.37
N ARG A 573 12.98 10.45 21.62
CA ARG A 573 12.27 11.74 21.55
C ARG A 573 10.81 11.55 21.15
N VAL A 574 10.56 10.81 20.06
CA VAL A 574 9.21 10.58 19.53
C VAL A 574 8.40 9.69 20.47
N GLY A 575 8.98 8.60 20.98
CA GLY A 575 8.26 7.64 21.82
C GLY A 575 7.80 8.23 23.15
N LEU A 576 8.69 8.95 23.83
CA LEU A 576 8.45 9.54 25.16
C LEU A 576 7.89 10.97 25.11
N ARG A 577 7.89 11.63 23.95
CA ARG A 577 7.57 13.07 23.81
C ARG A 577 8.41 13.97 24.72
N THR A 578 9.71 13.69 24.77
CA THR A 578 10.68 14.48 25.54
C THR A 578 11.71 15.08 24.61
N ALA A 579 12.49 16.05 25.09
CA ALA A 579 13.67 16.53 24.38
C ALA A 579 14.66 15.36 24.08
N PRO A 580 15.47 15.47 23.02
CA PRO A 580 16.51 14.49 22.72
C PRO A 580 17.50 14.37 23.88
N ASN A 581 17.76 13.14 24.34
CA ASN A 581 18.71 12.86 25.41
C ASN A 581 19.35 11.48 25.20
N GLU A 582 20.58 11.47 24.72
CA GLU A 582 21.36 10.25 24.43
C GLU A 582 21.79 9.49 25.68
N LEU A 583 21.98 10.21 26.80
CA LEU A 583 22.41 9.63 28.07
C LEU A 583 21.25 9.06 28.88
N CYS A 584 20.01 9.18 28.39
CA CYS A 584 18.84 8.68 29.09
C CYS A 584 18.92 7.14 29.20
N PRO A 585 18.77 6.56 30.41
CA PRO A 585 18.80 5.10 30.59
C PRO A 585 17.73 4.34 29.80
N LEU A 586 16.73 5.04 29.26
CA LEU A 586 15.60 4.48 28.53
C LEU A 586 15.82 4.40 27.01
N VAL A 587 16.88 5.00 26.48
CA VAL A 587 17.24 4.92 25.05
C VAL A 587 17.25 3.47 24.52
N PRO A 588 17.97 2.51 25.14
CA PRO A 588 17.96 1.12 24.64
C PRO A 588 16.57 0.49 24.74
N VAL A 589 15.83 0.78 25.81
CA VAL A 589 14.48 0.24 25.97
C VAL A 589 13.54 0.76 24.91
N MET A 590 13.64 2.03 24.54
CA MET A 590 12.82 2.61 23.49
C MET A 590 13.11 1.98 22.12
N ALA A 591 14.37 1.64 21.83
CA ALA A 591 14.71 0.89 20.63
C ALA A 591 14.13 -0.52 20.63
N TRP A 592 14.22 -1.25 21.75
CA TRP A 592 13.63 -2.59 21.90
C TRP A 592 12.11 -2.55 21.78
N ASN A 593 11.45 -1.61 22.45
CA ASN A 593 10.00 -1.43 22.38
C ASN A 593 9.53 -1.04 20.98
N THR A 594 10.29 -0.20 20.27
CA THR A 594 9.97 0.19 18.89
C THR A 594 10.09 -1.00 17.94
N CYS A 595 11.12 -1.82 18.10
CA CYS A 595 11.27 -3.07 17.37
C CYS A 595 10.08 -4.01 17.62
N ALA A 596 9.75 -4.27 18.88
CA ALA A 596 8.65 -5.15 19.28
C ALA A 596 7.28 -4.65 18.77
N PHE A 597 6.99 -3.37 18.95
CA PHE A 597 5.72 -2.78 18.50
C PHE A 597 5.59 -2.78 16.97
N THR A 598 6.68 -2.51 16.24
CA THR A 598 6.68 -2.52 14.77
C THR A 598 6.41 -3.93 14.24
N ILE A 599 7.04 -4.96 14.81
CA ILE A 599 6.77 -6.36 14.45
C ILE A 599 5.31 -6.73 14.75
N HIS A 600 4.79 -6.38 15.93
CA HIS A 600 3.38 -6.63 16.25
C HIS A 600 2.41 -5.93 15.29
N ALA A 601 2.68 -4.69 14.90
CA ALA A 601 1.83 -3.94 13.98
C ALA A 601 1.78 -4.62 12.60
N ILE A 602 2.94 -5.05 12.09
CA ILE A 602 3.04 -5.76 10.81
C ILE A 602 2.34 -7.12 10.88
N GLU A 603 2.57 -7.88 11.96
CA GLU A 603 1.93 -9.17 12.17
C GLU A 603 0.39 -9.03 12.22
N ASN A 604 -0.12 -8.01 12.91
CA ASN A 604 -1.53 -7.70 12.97
C ASN A 604 -2.14 -7.38 11.58
N VAL A 605 -1.40 -6.68 10.70
CA VAL A 605 -1.83 -6.43 9.31
C VAL A 605 -1.83 -7.72 8.49
N LEU A 606 -0.78 -8.54 8.58
CA LEU A 606 -0.69 -9.81 7.85
C LEU A 606 -1.84 -10.74 8.20
N GLN A 607 -2.16 -10.90 9.48
CA GLN A 607 -3.28 -11.75 9.87
C GLN A 607 -4.65 -11.18 9.48
N GLU A 608 -4.79 -9.86 9.41
CA GLU A 608 -6.05 -9.21 8.99
C GLU A 608 -6.33 -9.41 7.51
N GLU A 609 -5.28 -9.45 6.68
CA GLU A 609 -5.36 -9.70 5.25
C GLU A 609 -5.27 -11.20 4.89
N ASP A 610 -5.26 -12.09 5.88
CA ASP A 610 -5.11 -13.54 5.72
C ASP A 610 -3.86 -13.92 4.90
N LYS A 611 -2.76 -13.21 5.17
CA LYS A 611 -1.48 -13.39 4.49
C LYS A 611 -0.52 -14.25 5.31
N PRO A 612 0.32 -15.07 4.65
CA PRO A 612 1.37 -15.84 5.30
C PRO A 612 2.37 -14.90 5.98
N ILE A 613 3.05 -15.41 7.00
CA ILE A 613 3.94 -14.60 7.82
C ILE A 613 5.21 -14.18 7.06
N PHE A 614 5.69 -15.02 6.14
CA PHE A 614 6.80 -14.71 5.23
C PHE A 614 6.30 -14.64 3.78
N GLY A 615 7.07 -13.97 2.91
CA GLY A 615 6.78 -13.83 1.46
C GLY A 615 5.71 -12.80 1.08
N SER A 616 4.91 -12.31 2.03
CA SER A 616 3.81 -11.36 1.76
C SER A 616 4.14 -9.88 1.99
N LEU A 617 5.28 -9.60 2.63
CA LEU A 617 5.70 -8.23 2.93
C LEU A 617 6.26 -7.54 1.69
N GLN A 618 5.95 -6.26 1.53
CA GLN A 618 6.56 -5.44 0.49
C GLN A 618 8.07 -5.27 0.77
N ASN A 619 8.90 -5.13 -0.27
CA ASN A 619 10.36 -4.96 -0.10
C ASN A 619 10.74 -3.84 0.87
N ARG A 620 10.00 -2.72 0.88
CA ARG A 620 10.21 -1.62 1.85
C ARG A 620 9.93 -2.01 3.30
N GLN A 621 8.93 -2.85 3.53
CA GLN A 621 8.60 -3.36 4.88
C GLN A 621 9.65 -4.40 5.32
N LEU A 622 10.08 -5.26 4.41
CA LEU A 622 11.14 -6.25 4.63
C LEU A 622 12.47 -5.57 5.02
N ALA A 623 12.92 -4.60 4.22
CA ALA A 623 14.13 -3.83 4.51
C ALA A 623 14.02 -3.06 5.82
N GLY A 624 12.86 -2.45 6.09
CA GLY A 624 12.58 -1.75 7.35
C GLY A 624 12.65 -2.68 8.57
N LEU A 625 12.08 -3.88 8.49
CA LEU A 625 12.13 -4.89 9.56
C LEU A 625 13.55 -5.39 9.82
N LYS A 626 14.29 -5.74 8.77
CA LYS A 626 15.69 -6.15 8.88
C LYS A 626 16.52 -5.05 9.56
N ALA A 627 16.38 -3.80 9.09
CA ALA A 627 17.09 -2.65 9.63
C ALA A 627 16.74 -2.38 11.10
N ILE A 628 15.45 -2.39 11.49
CA ILE A 628 15.05 -2.06 12.87
C ILE A 628 15.47 -3.12 13.88
N VAL A 629 15.44 -4.41 13.50
CA VAL A 629 15.89 -5.51 14.38
C VAL A 629 17.39 -5.43 14.62
N GLN A 630 18.18 -5.21 13.56
CA GLN A 630 19.63 -5.09 13.67
C GLN A 630 20.05 -3.81 14.41
N PHE A 631 19.34 -2.70 14.17
CA PHE A 631 19.46 -1.45 14.93
C PHE A 631 19.23 -1.69 16.42
N ALA A 632 18.09 -2.30 16.79
CA ALA A 632 17.73 -2.53 18.19
C ALA A 632 18.73 -3.48 18.88
N ALA A 633 19.24 -4.48 18.17
CA ALA A 633 20.29 -5.36 18.69
C ALA A 633 21.59 -4.60 18.96
N SER A 634 21.98 -3.68 18.07
CA SER A 634 23.26 -2.96 18.13
C SER A 634 23.26 -1.78 19.10
N GLN A 635 22.10 -1.35 19.61
CA GLN A 635 21.98 -0.23 20.55
C GLN A 635 22.81 -0.38 21.82
N ARG A 636 23.02 -1.61 22.30
CA ARG A 636 23.81 -1.86 23.52
C ARG A 636 25.24 -1.30 23.42
N LEU A 637 25.81 -1.18 22.22
CA LEU A 637 27.19 -0.72 21.99
C LEU A 637 27.41 0.76 22.32
N LYS A 638 26.34 1.55 22.40
CA LYS A 638 26.37 2.98 22.74
C LYS A 638 25.78 3.29 24.11
N CYS A 639 25.23 2.28 24.79
CA CYS A 639 24.57 2.44 26.07
C CYS A 639 25.52 2.06 27.23
N SER A 640 25.29 2.63 28.41
CA SER A 640 25.99 2.19 29.62
C SER A 640 25.69 0.72 29.90
N GLN A 641 26.74 -0.10 29.99
CA GLN A 641 26.64 -1.52 30.30
C GLN A 641 25.87 -1.77 31.60
N ALA A 642 26.20 -1.03 32.66
CA ALA A 642 25.52 -1.14 33.96
C ALA A 642 24.01 -0.86 33.85
N VAL A 643 23.61 0.03 32.94
CA VAL A 643 22.18 0.30 32.67
C VAL A 643 21.53 -0.89 31.97
N VAL A 644 22.14 -1.44 30.92
CA VAL A 644 21.59 -2.59 30.17
C VAL A 644 21.50 -3.83 31.07
N GLN A 645 22.52 -4.11 31.88
CA GLN A 645 22.52 -5.21 32.84
C GLN A 645 21.44 -5.05 33.92
N ARG A 646 21.22 -3.82 34.40
CA ARG A 646 20.15 -3.51 35.35
C ARG A 646 18.78 -3.79 34.73
N HIS A 647 18.56 -3.35 33.49
CA HIS A 647 17.32 -3.61 32.75
C HIS A 647 17.10 -5.11 32.53
N PHE A 648 18.12 -5.85 32.09
CA PHE A 648 18.05 -7.31 31.93
C PHE A 648 17.62 -7.97 33.23
N LYS A 649 18.29 -7.65 34.34
CA LYS A 649 17.96 -8.20 35.66
C LYS A 649 16.51 -7.91 36.05
N ASP A 650 16.07 -6.67 35.90
CA ASP A 650 14.73 -6.25 36.32
C ASP A 650 13.65 -6.90 35.44
N MET A 651 13.89 -7.06 34.13
CA MET A 651 13.05 -7.84 33.22
C MET A 651 13.00 -9.32 33.59
N MET A 652 14.16 -9.93 33.86
CA MET A 652 14.28 -11.34 34.21
C MET A 652 13.63 -11.66 35.56
N GLY A 653 13.54 -10.67 36.46
CA GLY A 653 12.82 -10.77 37.73
C GLY A 653 11.32 -11.06 37.59
N VAL A 654 10.69 -10.75 36.45
CA VAL A 654 9.28 -11.12 36.16
C VAL A 654 9.13 -12.63 36.03
N LEU A 655 10.13 -13.29 35.45
CA LEU A 655 10.13 -14.72 35.19
C LEU A 655 10.74 -15.51 36.35
N LEU A 656 11.78 -14.99 37.01
CA LEU A 656 12.55 -15.71 38.03
C LEU A 656 12.45 -15.08 39.44
N PRO A 657 11.95 -15.82 40.46
CA PRO A 657 11.81 -15.33 41.84
C PRO A 657 13.12 -14.82 42.46
N ALA A 658 14.24 -15.50 42.20
CA ALA A 658 15.56 -15.16 42.75
C ALA A 658 16.05 -13.76 42.34
N MET A 659 15.45 -13.17 41.31
CA MET A 659 15.83 -11.88 40.73
C MET A 659 14.75 -10.80 40.93
N SER A 660 13.61 -11.17 41.50
CA SER A 660 12.48 -10.27 41.74
C SER A 660 12.77 -9.25 42.86
N ARG A 661 12.15 -8.06 42.75
CA ARG A 661 12.12 -7.01 43.78
C ARG A 661 10.68 -6.82 44.26
N ASN A 662 10.48 -6.09 45.36
CA ASN A 662 9.14 -5.79 45.90
C ASN A 662 8.20 -5.12 44.87
N ASN A 663 8.75 -4.39 43.90
CA ASN A 663 7.98 -3.68 42.85
C ASN A 663 8.01 -4.39 41.48
N THR A 664 8.45 -5.65 41.40
CA THR A 664 8.43 -6.41 40.14
C THR A 664 6.99 -6.64 39.68
N PRO A 665 6.64 -6.32 38.42
CA PRO A 665 5.28 -6.48 37.93
C PRO A 665 4.87 -7.94 37.82
N SER A 666 3.56 -8.18 37.89
CA SER A 666 2.98 -9.50 37.69
C SER A 666 3.01 -9.91 36.22
N ILE A 667 2.94 -11.22 35.95
CA ILE A 667 2.78 -11.74 34.58
C ILE A 667 1.52 -11.23 33.86
N LEU A 668 0.55 -10.66 34.58
CA LEU A 668 -0.67 -10.05 34.01
C LEU A 668 -0.50 -8.58 33.64
N GLU A 669 0.65 -7.97 33.95
CA GLU A 669 0.92 -6.54 33.79
C GLU A 669 2.00 -6.26 32.74
N VAL A 670 2.52 -7.31 32.09
CA VAL A 670 3.61 -7.24 31.10
C VAL A 670 3.21 -7.88 29.78
N ASP A 671 3.53 -7.23 28.67
CA ASP A 671 3.53 -7.82 27.34
C ASP A 671 4.76 -8.72 27.13
N PHE A 672 4.53 -10.00 26.89
CA PHE A 672 5.61 -10.98 26.81
C PHE A 672 6.45 -10.91 25.54
N PHE A 673 5.94 -10.33 24.45
CA PHE A 673 6.75 -10.16 23.25
C PHE A 673 7.77 -9.02 23.42
N HIS A 674 7.36 -7.89 23.99
CA HIS A 674 8.28 -6.81 24.36
C HIS A 674 9.30 -7.29 25.39
N LEU A 675 8.87 -8.10 26.37
CA LEU A 675 9.77 -8.72 27.34
C LEU A 675 10.79 -9.66 26.66
N LEU A 676 10.35 -10.49 25.70
CA LEU A 676 11.22 -11.37 24.93
C LEU A 676 12.31 -10.58 24.19
N VAL A 677 11.89 -9.57 23.42
CA VAL A 677 12.81 -8.72 22.65
C VAL A 677 13.81 -8.04 23.58
N GLY A 678 13.35 -7.44 24.68
CA GLY A 678 14.23 -6.81 25.67
C GLY A 678 15.24 -7.79 26.29
N LEU A 679 14.80 -8.96 26.73
CA LEU A 679 15.67 -9.99 27.33
C LEU A 679 16.72 -10.51 26.35
N VAL A 680 16.31 -10.87 25.13
CA VAL A 680 17.21 -11.39 24.10
C VAL A 680 18.27 -10.34 23.73
N LEU A 681 17.87 -9.09 23.50
CA LEU A 681 18.80 -8.05 23.05
C LEU A 681 19.69 -7.49 24.15
N SER A 682 19.32 -7.64 25.43
CA SER A 682 20.16 -7.24 26.58
C SER A 682 21.04 -8.35 27.13
N MET A 683 20.77 -9.62 26.80
CA MET A 683 21.54 -10.79 27.25
C MET A 683 23.06 -10.70 27.01
N PRO A 684 23.55 -10.23 25.84
CA PRO A 684 25.00 -10.14 25.61
C PRO A 684 25.75 -9.27 26.62
N SER A 685 25.09 -8.29 27.24
CA SER A 685 25.71 -7.40 28.25
C SER A 685 26.22 -8.13 29.49
N LEU A 686 25.79 -9.37 29.73
CA LEU A 686 26.26 -10.18 30.86
C LEU A 686 27.65 -10.78 30.64
N TYR A 687 28.13 -10.87 29.40
CA TYR A 687 29.41 -11.51 29.07
C TYR A 687 30.62 -10.56 29.14
N GLN A 688 30.39 -9.25 29.08
CA GLN A 688 31.44 -8.24 29.16
C GLN A 688 32.09 -8.20 30.57
N GLU A 689 33.41 -8.02 30.63
CA GLU A 689 34.20 -7.77 31.85
C GLU A 689 34.87 -6.38 31.80
N GLU A 690 35.17 -5.78 32.95
CA GLU A 690 35.63 -4.37 33.07
C GLU A 690 36.87 -4.01 32.21
N ALA A 691 37.70 -4.99 31.85
CA ALA A 691 38.91 -4.79 31.04
C ALA A 691 38.86 -5.46 29.66
N VAL A 692 37.82 -6.26 29.35
CA VAL A 692 37.71 -7.02 28.11
C VAL A 692 36.26 -7.07 27.64
N ASP A 693 36.00 -6.47 26.49
CA ASP A 693 34.70 -6.60 25.84
C ASP A 693 34.58 -8.02 25.24
N LEU A 694 33.60 -8.77 25.73
CA LEU A 694 33.29 -10.12 25.28
C LEU A 694 31.80 -10.23 24.97
N GLU A 695 31.48 -11.09 24.00
CA GLU A 695 30.12 -11.47 23.64
C GLU A 695 29.96 -12.99 23.70
N PRO A 696 28.73 -13.51 23.87
CA PRO A 696 28.50 -14.94 23.81
C PRO A 696 28.90 -15.49 22.43
N SER A 697 29.53 -16.67 22.41
CA SER A 697 29.71 -17.42 21.16
C SER A 697 28.36 -17.72 20.49
N SER A 698 28.38 -18.08 19.21
CA SER A 698 27.17 -18.49 18.47
C SER A 698 26.38 -19.60 19.15
N VAL A 699 27.07 -20.59 19.74
CA VAL A 699 26.47 -21.69 20.51
C VAL A 699 25.87 -21.19 21.82
N SER A 700 26.61 -20.39 22.60
CA SER A 700 26.11 -19.77 23.84
C SER A 700 24.87 -18.92 23.58
N ALA A 701 24.90 -18.10 22.52
CA ALA A 701 23.77 -17.26 22.12
C ALA A 701 22.54 -18.12 21.75
N ALA A 702 22.73 -19.24 21.05
CA ALA A 702 21.64 -20.14 20.69
C ALA A 702 20.94 -20.75 21.91
N TYR A 703 21.69 -21.18 22.93
CA TYR A 703 21.13 -21.67 24.21
C TYR A 703 20.45 -20.55 25.01
N ASN A 704 21.07 -19.37 25.06
CA ASN A 704 20.48 -18.20 25.72
C ASN A 704 19.12 -17.84 25.12
N HIS A 705 19.02 -17.78 23.79
CA HIS A 705 17.77 -17.49 23.09
C HIS A 705 16.72 -18.58 23.37
N LEU A 706 17.12 -19.86 23.32
CA LEU A 706 16.24 -21.00 23.59
C LEU A 706 15.62 -20.92 24.98
N TYR A 707 16.45 -20.77 26.02
CA TYR A 707 15.98 -20.80 27.40
C TYR A 707 15.17 -19.56 27.78
N ILE A 708 15.56 -18.37 27.30
CA ILE A 708 14.74 -17.17 27.43
C ILE A 708 13.38 -17.40 26.77
N PHE A 709 13.37 -17.91 25.54
CA PHE A 709 12.14 -18.13 24.78
C PHE A 709 11.23 -19.17 25.44
N HIS A 710 11.76 -20.28 25.96
CA HIS A 710 10.99 -21.28 26.69
C HIS A 710 10.34 -20.68 27.95
N LEU A 711 11.11 -19.95 28.77
CA LEU A 711 10.60 -19.31 29.99
C LEU A 711 9.50 -18.29 29.68
N VAL A 712 9.71 -17.45 28.66
CA VAL A 712 8.71 -16.46 28.22
C VAL A 712 7.46 -17.16 27.68
N THR A 713 7.62 -18.22 26.88
CA THR A 713 6.49 -18.97 26.31
C THR A 713 5.66 -19.62 27.41
N MET A 714 6.28 -20.29 28.38
CA MET A 714 5.57 -20.88 29.53
C MET A 714 4.84 -19.81 30.36
N ALA A 715 5.47 -18.66 30.61
CA ALA A 715 4.84 -17.56 31.34
C ALA A 715 3.66 -16.94 30.57
N HIS A 716 3.79 -16.81 29.24
CA HIS A 716 2.71 -16.34 28.38
C HIS A 716 1.56 -17.35 28.29
N MET A 717 1.83 -18.65 28.20
CA MET A 717 0.80 -19.70 28.28
C MET A 717 -0.01 -19.57 29.58
N LEU A 718 0.66 -19.32 30.72
CA LEU A 718 -0.02 -19.08 31.98
C LEU A 718 -0.82 -17.77 31.97
N GLN A 719 -0.30 -16.69 31.36
CA GLN A 719 -1.03 -15.45 31.18
C GLN A 719 -2.34 -15.66 30.39
N VAL A 720 -2.30 -16.42 29.29
CA VAL A 720 -3.49 -16.79 28.51
C VAL A 720 -4.50 -17.56 29.37
N LEU A 721 -4.04 -18.54 30.14
CA LEU A 721 -4.91 -19.34 31.02
C LEU A 721 -5.59 -18.50 32.10
N LEU A 722 -4.91 -17.47 32.63
CA LEU A 722 -5.42 -16.64 33.71
C LEU A 722 -6.38 -15.54 33.24
N THR A 723 -6.29 -15.07 31.99
CA THR A 723 -7.07 -13.91 31.51
C THR A 723 -8.22 -14.24 30.55
N SER A 724 -8.21 -15.40 29.89
CA SER A 724 -9.26 -15.75 28.92
C SER A 724 -10.48 -16.40 29.60
N THR A 725 -11.61 -15.69 29.65
CA THR A 725 -12.86 -16.14 30.27
C THR A 725 -13.93 -16.67 29.30
N ASP A 726 -13.89 -16.27 28.03
CA ASP A 726 -14.99 -16.51 27.07
C ASP A 726 -14.54 -17.34 25.86
N PHE A 727 -14.94 -18.62 25.81
CA PHE A 727 -15.00 -19.42 24.57
C PHE A 727 -16.14 -20.43 24.67
N PRO A 728 -16.81 -20.77 23.55
CA PRO A 728 -17.87 -21.78 23.53
C PRO A 728 -17.35 -23.14 24.04
N PRO A 729 -18.17 -23.94 24.72
CA PRO A 729 -17.80 -25.29 25.11
C PRO A 729 -17.41 -26.08 23.85
N ALA A 730 -16.20 -26.63 23.84
CA ALA A 730 -15.78 -27.50 22.75
C ALA A 730 -16.65 -28.76 22.73
N ALA A 731 -16.93 -29.28 21.54
CA ALA A 731 -17.43 -30.64 21.39
C ALA A 731 -16.44 -31.62 22.03
N ASP A 732 -16.94 -32.74 22.59
CA ASP A 732 -16.12 -33.82 23.15
C ASP A 732 -15.01 -34.21 22.14
N GLY A 733 -13.80 -33.71 22.40
CA GLY A 733 -12.62 -33.99 21.61
C GLY A 733 -11.92 -35.24 22.12
N GLU A 734 -11.22 -35.94 21.23
CA GLU A 734 -10.41 -37.12 21.58
C GLU A 734 -9.38 -36.79 22.69
N GLU A 735 -9.22 -37.71 23.65
CA GLU A 735 -8.19 -37.60 24.68
C GLU A 735 -6.79 -37.85 24.09
N THR A 736 -6.15 -36.80 23.60
CA THR A 736 -4.76 -36.83 23.13
C THR A 736 -3.76 -36.65 24.27
N GLU A 737 -2.50 -37.03 24.06
CA GLU A 737 -1.39 -36.75 25.01
C GLU A 737 -1.30 -35.25 25.35
N GLU A 738 -1.53 -34.39 24.35
CA GLU A 738 -1.58 -32.94 24.53
C GLU A 738 -2.75 -32.49 25.41
N ALA A 739 -3.94 -33.06 25.21
CA ALA A 739 -5.09 -32.77 26.06
C ALA A 739 -4.81 -33.15 27.53
N ARG A 740 -4.14 -34.29 27.75
CA ARG A 740 -3.75 -34.74 29.11
C ARG A 740 -2.74 -33.79 29.76
N ALA A 741 -1.70 -33.40 29.03
CA ALA A 741 -0.70 -32.45 29.52
C ALA A 741 -1.31 -31.07 29.83
N ALA A 742 -2.23 -30.60 28.99
CA ALA A 742 -2.97 -29.36 29.21
C ALA A 742 -3.86 -29.43 30.46
N ALA A 743 -4.56 -30.55 30.68
CA ALA A 743 -5.38 -30.78 31.87
C ALA A 743 -4.54 -30.83 33.16
N GLU A 744 -3.35 -31.43 33.11
CA GLU A 744 -2.41 -31.49 34.24
C GLU A 744 -1.93 -30.08 34.65
N LEU A 745 -1.51 -29.27 33.67
CA LEU A 745 -1.11 -27.88 33.91
C LEU A 745 -2.28 -27.08 34.49
N TYR A 746 -3.46 -27.20 33.89
CA TYR A 746 -4.65 -26.49 34.36
C TYR A 746 -5.02 -26.84 35.80
N THR A 747 -4.98 -28.13 36.14
CA THR A 747 -5.23 -28.62 37.51
C THR A 747 -4.23 -28.04 38.49
N THR A 748 -2.95 -27.97 38.10
CA THR A 748 -1.88 -27.40 38.93
C THR A 748 -2.11 -25.90 39.19
N VAL A 749 -2.44 -25.14 38.15
CA VAL A 749 -2.74 -23.70 38.25
C VAL A 749 -4.00 -23.45 39.07
N SER A 750 -5.06 -24.25 38.90
CA SER A 750 -6.30 -24.15 39.68
C SER A 750 -6.05 -24.37 41.18
N LYS A 751 -5.27 -25.40 41.54
CA LYS A 751 -4.85 -25.67 42.92
C LYS A 751 -4.09 -24.49 43.53
N GLN A 752 -3.18 -23.88 42.79
CA GLN A 752 -2.36 -22.77 43.28
C GLN A 752 -3.12 -21.43 43.38
N THR A 753 -4.10 -21.19 42.50
CA THR A 753 -4.88 -19.95 42.48
C THR A 753 -6.12 -20.00 43.39
N GLY A 754 -6.46 -21.16 43.94
CA GLY A 754 -7.65 -21.36 44.77
C GLY A 754 -8.97 -21.18 44.02
N ARG A 755 -8.96 -21.26 42.69
CA ARG A 755 -10.13 -21.07 41.83
C ARG A 755 -10.70 -22.42 41.40
N LEU A 756 -11.94 -22.71 41.80
CA LEU A 756 -12.79 -23.78 41.25
C LEU A 756 -13.50 -23.22 40.00
N ILE A 757 -12.87 -23.35 38.83
CA ILE A 757 -13.51 -23.08 37.52
C ILE A 757 -14.12 -24.42 37.04
N PRO A 758 -15.26 -24.46 36.32
CA PRO A 758 -15.91 -25.72 35.93
C PRO A 758 -14.99 -26.64 35.12
N ASP A 759 -15.30 -27.95 35.13
CA ASP A 759 -14.63 -29.01 34.36
C ASP A 759 -14.48 -28.64 32.88
N LEU A 760 -13.34 -28.02 32.53
CA LEU A 760 -12.93 -27.83 31.14
C LEU A 760 -12.17 -29.07 30.70
N SER A 761 -12.56 -29.65 29.57
CA SER A 761 -11.81 -30.73 28.96
C SER A 761 -10.38 -30.28 28.63
N GLY A 762 -9.42 -31.19 28.75
CA GLY A 762 -8.01 -30.92 28.42
C GLY A 762 -7.82 -30.42 26.99
N SER A 763 -8.63 -30.91 26.05
CA SER A 763 -8.66 -30.46 24.65
C SER A 763 -9.07 -28.99 24.51
N SER A 764 -10.07 -28.53 25.29
CA SER A 764 -10.48 -27.12 25.33
C SER A 764 -9.35 -26.21 25.84
N VAL A 765 -8.62 -26.66 26.87
CA VAL A 765 -7.48 -25.93 27.42
C VAL A 765 -6.35 -25.85 26.39
N ALA A 766 -6.03 -26.97 25.72
CA ALA A 766 -5.02 -27.02 24.69
C ALA A 766 -5.32 -26.05 23.54
N GLN A 767 -6.54 -26.09 23.01
CA GLN A 767 -6.97 -25.20 21.92
C GLN A 767 -6.94 -23.72 22.35
N ARG A 768 -7.35 -23.42 23.59
CA ARG A 768 -7.32 -22.06 24.15
C ARG A 768 -5.90 -21.50 24.18
N VAL A 769 -4.95 -22.27 24.72
CA VAL A 769 -3.56 -21.84 24.83
C VAL A 769 -2.94 -21.68 23.45
N LYS A 770 -3.10 -22.66 22.55
CA LYS A 770 -2.58 -22.59 21.18
C LYS A 770 -3.04 -21.34 20.45
N LYS A 771 -4.36 -21.06 20.45
CA LYS A 771 -4.93 -19.87 19.82
C LYS A 771 -4.48 -18.56 20.50
N GLY A 772 -4.27 -18.60 21.82
CA GLY A 772 -3.82 -17.44 22.58
C GLY A 772 -2.36 -17.06 22.31
N ILE A 773 -1.46 -18.05 22.18
CA ILE A 773 -0.03 -17.82 21.98
C ILE A 773 0.35 -17.67 20.50
N GLU A 774 -0.51 -18.06 19.56
CA GLU A 774 -0.21 -18.03 18.12
C GLU A 774 0.32 -16.67 17.62
N PRO A 775 -0.30 -15.50 17.92
CA PRO A 775 0.25 -14.21 17.49
C PRO A 775 1.62 -13.90 18.10
N PHE A 776 1.88 -14.36 19.33
CA PHE A 776 3.18 -14.24 19.99
C PHE A 776 4.25 -15.07 19.28
N LEU A 777 3.95 -16.33 18.93
CA LEU A 777 4.87 -17.19 18.18
C LEU A 777 5.18 -16.63 16.80
N ARG A 778 4.17 -16.09 16.10
CA ARG A 778 4.36 -15.41 14.81
C ARG A 778 5.31 -14.21 14.95
N CYS A 779 5.07 -13.34 15.93
CA CYS A 779 5.97 -12.22 16.20
C CYS A 779 7.39 -12.68 16.55
N ALA A 780 7.54 -13.75 17.34
CA ALA A 780 8.84 -14.34 17.67
C ALA A 780 9.55 -14.90 16.43
N ALA A 781 8.84 -15.56 15.51
CA ALA A 781 9.39 -16.06 14.26
C ALA A 781 9.94 -14.92 13.39
N LEU A 782 9.20 -13.81 13.24
CA LEU A 782 9.70 -12.62 12.55
C LEU A 782 10.95 -12.04 13.24
N PHE A 783 10.89 -11.86 14.55
CA PHE A 783 12.02 -11.32 15.32
C PHE A 783 13.27 -12.16 15.19
N PHE A 784 13.18 -13.47 15.42
CA PHE A 784 14.34 -14.36 15.34
C PHE A 784 14.82 -14.55 13.91
N ASN A 785 13.96 -14.53 12.89
CA ASN A 785 14.40 -14.55 11.49
C ASN A 785 15.32 -13.37 11.17
N TYR A 786 14.88 -12.14 11.46
CA TYR A 786 15.70 -10.95 11.16
C TYR A 786 16.86 -10.74 12.13
N LEU A 787 16.85 -11.38 13.31
CA LEU A 787 17.97 -11.38 14.24
C LEU A 787 19.05 -12.39 13.84
N THR A 788 18.64 -13.59 13.41
CA THR A 788 19.53 -14.74 13.23
C THR A 788 19.92 -15.01 11.78
N GLY A 789 19.11 -14.54 10.82
CA GLY A 789 19.27 -14.80 9.38
C GLY A 789 18.84 -16.20 8.93
N VAL A 790 18.33 -17.06 9.82
CA VAL A 790 17.98 -18.44 9.47
C VAL A 790 16.73 -18.46 8.60
N HIS A 791 16.81 -19.14 7.46
CA HIS A 791 15.70 -19.27 6.52
C HIS A 791 14.50 -20.00 7.16
N PRO A 792 13.26 -19.48 7.05
CA PRO A 792 12.07 -20.16 7.56
C PRO A 792 11.67 -21.39 6.72
N PRO A 793 10.93 -22.35 7.29
CA PRO A 793 10.36 -23.47 6.53
C PRO A 793 9.30 -23.01 5.51
N GLU A 794 9.14 -23.74 4.40
CA GLU A 794 8.28 -23.38 3.26
C GLU A 794 6.80 -23.21 3.64
N GLU A 795 6.34 -23.96 4.64
CA GLU A 795 4.97 -23.93 5.15
C GLU A 795 4.57 -22.55 5.69
N LEU A 796 5.54 -21.73 6.13
CA LEU A 796 5.30 -20.39 6.64
C LEU A 796 5.19 -19.32 5.53
N PHE A 797 5.41 -19.69 4.26
CA PHE A 797 5.23 -18.84 3.08
C PHE A 797 3.88 -19.06 2.38
N GLN A 798 3.12 -20.08 2.77
CA GLN A 798 1.90 -20.50 2.05
C GLN A 798 0.63 -20.38 2.91
N THR A 799 -0.43 -19.82 2.33
CA THR A 799 -1.76 -19.75 2.97
C THR A 799 -2.55 -21.06 2.86
N SER A 800 -2.16 -21.98 1.95
CA SER A 800 -2.85 -23.26 1.70
C SER A 800 -2.65 -24.31 2.79
N VAL A 801 -1.73 -24.08 3.73
CA VAL A 801 -1.43 -24.99 4.83
C VAL A 801 -2.54 -24.88 5.90
N THR A 802 -2.94 -26.01 6.49
CA THR A 802 -3.92 -26.01 7.59
C THR A 802 -3.40 -25.20 8.78
N SER A 803 -4.29 -24.62 9.59
CA SER A 803 -3.90 -23.86 10.79
C SER A 803 -3.04 -24.70 11.75
N GLN A 804 -3.30 -26.01 11.83
CA GLN A 804 -2.48 -26.94 12.58
C GLN A 804 -1.08 -27.10 12.00
N GLY A 805 -0.94 -27.27 10.68
CA GLY A 805 0.36 -27.36 10.02
C GLY A 805 1.19 -26.07 10.16
N GLN A 806 0.54 -24.90 10.11
CA GLN A 806 1.22 -23.61 10.38
C GLN A 806 1.72 -23.52 11.82
N MET A 807 0.93 -23.97 12.81
CA MET A 807 1.35 -24.01 14.21
C MET A 807 2.55 -24.96 14.43
N GLU A 808 2.52 -26.14 13.80
CA GLU A 808 3.62 -27.11 13.88
C GLU A 808 4.91 -26.57 13.25
N ALA A 809 4.81 -25.89 12.09
CA ALA A 809 5.94 -25.22 11.45
C ALA A 809 6.51 -24.08 12.31
N LEU A 810 5.66 -23.27 12.96
CA LEU A 810 6.10 -22.24 13.91
C LEU A 810 6.82 -22.84 15.11
N CYS A 811 6.27 -23.92 15.68
CA CYS A 811 6.90 -24.61 16.82
C CYS A 811 8.27 -25.15 16.42
N SER A 812 8.36 -25.86 15.28
CA SER A 812 9.62 -26.38 14.78
C SER A 812 10.65 -25.28 14.51
N TYR A 813 10.26 -24.19 13.84
CA TYR A 813 11.16 -23.07 13.53
C TYR A 813 11.70 -22.40 14.80
N LEU A 814 10.91 -22.33 15.87
CA LEU A 814 11.27 -21.72 17.15
C LEU A 814 11.80 -22.73 18.18
N ALA A 815 12.14 -23.95 17.76
CA ALA A 815 12.63 -25.03 18.62
C ALA A 815 11.71 -25.39 19.80
N LEU A 816 10.40 -25.27 19.62
CA LEU A 816 9.39 -25.74 20.56
C LEU A 816 8.94 -27.17 20.24
N PRO A 817 8.56 -27.95 21.25
CA PRO A 817 7.87 -29.21 21.02
C PRO A 817 6.51 -28.96 20.34
N PHE A 818 6.07 -29.88 19.47
CA PHE A 818 4.74 -29.80 18.84
C PHE A 818 3.61 -29.75 19.88
N ASN A 819 3.78 -30.48 20.97
CA ASN A 819 2.98 -30.31 22.18
C ASN A 819 3.67 -29.29 23.10
N VAL A 820 3.25 -28.03 23.02
CA VAL A 820 3.83 -26.93 23.82
C VAL A 820 3.72 -27.15 25.34
N PHE A 821 2.80 -27.99 25.81
CA PHE A 821 2.66 -28.33 27.23
C PHE A 821 3.79 -29.23 27.74
N GLN A 822 4.49 -29.91 26.83
CA GLN A 822 5.64 -30.74 27.17
C GLN A 822 6.75 -29.92 27.86
N LEU A 823 6.86 -28.62 27.59
CA LEU A 823 7.78 -27.73 28.31
C LEU A 823 7.60 -27.78 29.84
N PHE A 824 6.36 -27.91 30.32
CA PHE A 824 6.08 -28.00 31.76
C PHE A 824 6.44 -29.36 32.35
N GLN A 825 6.48 -30.41 31.51
CA GLN A 825 6.89 -31.75 31.91
C GLN A 825 8.41 -31.88 31.90
N ASP A 826 9.06 -31.42 30.83
CA ASP A 826 10.52 -31.43 30.65
C ASP A 826 11.24 -30.63 31.76
N TYR A 827 10.59 -29.59 32.28
CA TYR A 827 11.14 -28.72 33.32
C TYR A 827 10.40 -28.79 34.68
N ARG A 828 9.61 -29.85 34.93
CA ARG A 828 8.66 -29.98 36.05
C ARG A 828 9.21 -29.48 37.41
N ASP A 829 10.38 -29.93 37.82
CA ASP A 829 10.94 -29.63 39.15
C ASP A 829 11.21 -28.13 39.35
N ASN A 830 11.73 -27.46 38.31
CA ASN A 830 12.07 -26.04 38.35
C ASN A 830 10.84 -25.14 38.20
N ILE A 831 9.89 -25.57 37.37
CA ILE A 831 8.70 -24.78 37.05
C ILE A 831 7.71 -24.75 38.22
N SER A 832 7.69 -25.76 39.10
CA SER A 832 6.82 -25.79 40.28
C SER A 832 6.93 -24.52 41.16
N LEU A 833 8.17 -24.05 41.40
CA LEU A 833 8.48 -22.83 42.14
C LEU A 833 8.09 -21.56 41.36
N LEU A 834 8.28 -21.56 40.03
CA LEU A 834 7.89 -20.45 39.18
C LEU A 834 6.36 -20.28 39.14
N LEU A 835 5.63 -21.39 38.98
CA LEU A 835 4.17 -21.43 38.99
C LEU A 835 3.62 -20.88 40.31
N GLN A 836 4.17 -21.30 41.45
CA GLN A 836 3.75 -20.80 42.76
C GLN A 836 3.89 -19.27 42.85
N ARG A 837 4.98 -18.70 42.33
CA ARG A 837 5.19 -17.24 42.33
C ARG A 837 4.26 -16.52 41.36
N TRP A 838 4.14 -17.02 40.12
CA TRP A 838 3.31 -16.40 39.10
C TRP A 838 1.83 -16.41 39.51
N CYS A 839 1.33 -17.52 40.04
CA CYS A 839 -0.05 -17.65 40.54
C CYS A 839 -0.29 -16.90 41.85
N GLY A 840 0.72 -16.82 42.73
CA GLY A 840 0.62 -16.22 44.07
C GLY A 840 0.65 -14.68 44.10
N SER A 841 0.74 -14.01 42.95
CA SER A 841 0.78 -12.55 42.86
C SER A 841 -0.55 -11.90 43.32
N PRO A 842 -0.52 -10.80 44.10
CA PRO A 842 -1.72 -10.04 44.46
C PRO A 842 -2.51 -9.54 43.25
N ALA A 843 -1.84 -9.24 42.13
CA ALA A 843 -2.49 -8.81 40.89
C ALA A 843 -3.35 -9.93 40.29
N VAL A 844 -2.85 -11.18 40.32
CA VAL A 844 -3.61 -12.38 39.89
C VAL A 844 -4.83 -12.57 40.79
N ALA A 845 -4.66 -12.51 42.11
CA ALA A 845 -5.78 -12.62 43.05
C ALA A 845 -6.86 -11.54 42.84
N LYS A 846 -6.47 -10.31 42.47
CA LYS A 846 -7.41 -9.22 42.13
C LYS A 846 -8.09 -9.46 40.79
N ALA A 847 -7.35 -9.88 39.77
CA ALA A 847 -7.87 -10.20 38.44
C ALA A 847 -8.91 -11.33 38.50
N LEU A 848 -8.61 -12.42 39.22
CA LEU A 848 -9.53 -13.56 39.37
C LEU A 848 -10.83 -13.21 40.12
N LYS A 849 -10.80 -12.16 40.97
CA LYS A 849 -11.98 -11.62 41.66
C LYS A 849 -12.75 -10.57 40.81
N GLY A 850 -12.36 -10.37 39.55
CA GLY A 850 -12.95 -9.36 38.66
C GLY A 850 -12.71 -7.91 39.07
N LYS A 851 -11.75 -7.66 39.98
CA LYS A 851 -11.46 -6.30 40.51
C LYS A 851 -10.53 -5.49 39.62
N THR A 852 -9.88 -6.11 38.64
CA THR A 852 -8.96 -5.48 37.71
C THR A 852 -9.32 -5.92 36.29
N GLN A 853 -9.37 -4.97 35.35
CA GLN A 853 -9.59 -5.28 33.93
C GLN A 853 -8.35 -5.96 33.34
N THR A 854 -8.50 -7.18 32.83
CA THR A 854 -7.43 -7.95 32.17
C THR A 854 -7.60 -7.95 30.65
N VAL A 855 -6.50 -8.14 29.94
CA VAL A 855 -6.51 -8.32 28.48
C VAL A 855 -6.61 -9.81 28.15
N SER A 856 -7.60 -10.18 27.35
CA SER A 856 -7.77 -11.54 26.84
C SER A 856 -6.84 -11.82 25.66
N TYR A 857 -6.45 -13.08 25.49
CA TYR A 857 -5.62 -13.55 24.38
C TYR A 857 -6.34 -14.62 23.53
N PRO A 858 -6.23 -14.59 22.18
CA PRO A 858 -5.51 -13.57 21.40
C PRO A 858 -6.18 -12.19 21.53
N ARG A 859 -5.38 -11.13 21.39
CA ARG A 859 -5.88 -9.75 21.49
C ARG A 859 -6.95 -9.49 20.44
N ARG A 860 -7.94 -8.67 20.78
CA ARG A 860 -8.90 -8.19 19.78
C ARG A 860 -8.18 -7.23 18.83
N ARG A 861 -8.21 -7.53 17.53
CA ARG A 861 -7.66 -6.64 16.50
C ARG A 861 -8.48 -5.36 16.42
N ASN A 862 -7.80 -4.25 16.25
CA ASN A 862 -8.46 -2.96 16.07
C ASN A 862 -8.86 -2.74 14.62
N ARG A 863 -10.11 -2.33 14.45
CA ARG A 863 -10.67 -1.79 13.20
C ARG A 863 -11.26 -0.41 13.44
N LEU A 864 -11.45 0.39 12.41
CA LEU A 864 -12.30 1.57 12.52
C LEU A 864 -13.71 1.16 13.01
N ILE A 865 -14.47 2.12 13.56
CA ILE A 865 -15.83 1.86 14.04
C ILE A 865 -16.74 1.29 12.93
N ASP A 866 -17.74 0.50 13.28
CA ASP A 866 -18.73 0.10 12.27
C ASP A 866 -19.59 1.31 11.91
N LEU A 867 -19.64 1.64 10.62
CA LEU A 867 -20.47 2.72 10.08
C LEU A 867 -21.79 2.14 9.54
N PRO A 868 -22.91 2.88 9.63
CA PRO A 868 -24.18 2.44 9.08
C PRO A 868 -24.14 2.40 7.54
N GLU A 869 -24.91 1.49 6.94
CA GLU A 869 -25.01 1.36 5.48
C GLU A 869 -25.67 2.58 4.84
N ASP A 870 -26.69 3.17 5.49
CA ASP A 870 -27.37 4.38 5.03
C ASP A 870 -26.83 5.62 5.76
N TYR A 871 -26.37 6.61 4.99
CA TYR A 871 -25.86 7.88 5.52
C TYR A 871 -26.91 8.68 6.29
N SER A 872 -28.20 8.50 6.01
CA SER A 872 -29.31 9.17 6.70
C SER A 872 -29.29 8.90 8.21
N VAL A 873 -28.79 7.73 8.63
CA VAL A 873 -28.61 7.36 10.04
C VAL A 873 -27.59 8.27 10.72
N LEU A 874 -26.48 8.58 10.05
CA LEU A 874 -25.47 9.51 10.57
C LEU A 874 -26.00 10.94 10.63
N LEU A 875 -26.75 11.38 9.62
CA LEU A 875 -27.39 12.69 9.63
C LEU A 875 -28.36 12.84 10.79
N ASN A 876 -29.15 11.80 11.07
CA ASN A 876 -30.04 11.75 12.22
C ASN A 876 -29.26 11.83 13.54
N GLN A 877 -28.18 11.05 13.70
CA GLN A 877 -27.30 11.15 14.87
C GLN A 877 -26.68 12.54 15.04
N ALA A 878 -26.23 13.15 13.95
CA ALA A 878 -25.68 14.50 13.92
C ALA A 878 -26.71 15.58 14.28
N SER A 879 -27.99 15.39 13.94
CA SER A 879 -29.07 16.31 14.32
C SER A 879 -29.37 16.28 15.83
N HIS A 880 -29.18 15.13 16.48
CA HIS A 880 -29.36 14.96 17.92
C HIS A 880 -28.12 15.33 18.75
N PHE A 881 -26.99 15.64 18.09
CA PHE A 881 -25.76 15.97 18.80
C PHE A 881 -25.84 17.33 19.47
N GLN A 882 -25.74 17.33 20.81
CA GLN A 882 -25.68 18.55 21.61
C GLN A 882 -24.25 18.77 22.14
N CYS A 883 -23.68 19.94 21.82
CA CYS A 883 -22.37 20.33 22.35
C CYS A 883 -22.38 20.38 23.89
N PRO A 884 -21.41 19.75 24.56
CA PRO A 884 -21.34 19.75 26.02
C PRO A 884 -20.98 21.11 26.64
N LYS A 885 -20.44 22.05 25.84
CA LYS A 885 -19.93 23.36 26.30
C LYS A 885 -20.71 24.57 25.77
N SER A 886 -21.67 24.39 24.86
CA SER A 886 -22.45 25.50 24.28
C SER A 886 -23.91 25.11 24.02
N THR A 887 -24.81 26.02 24.37
CA THR A 887 -26.26 25.91 24.17
C THR A 887 -26.73 26.38 22.78
N ASP A 888 -25.86 26.96 21.96
CA ASP A 888 -26.22 27.55 20.66
C ASP A 888 -26.04 26.53 19.51
N ASP A 889 -27.13 25.97 18.99
CA ASP A 889 -27.12 24.86 18.02
C ASP A 889 -26.77 25.25 16.57
N GLU A 890 -26.90 26.51 16.18
CA GLU A 890 -26.82 26.89 14.77
C GLU A 890 -25.39 26.91 14.19
N ARG A 891 -24.34 26.93 15.03
CA ARG A 891 -22.93 27.03 14.59
C ARG A 891 -22.12 25.74 14.74
N LYS A 892 -22.76 24.59 14.99
CA LYS A 892 -22.05 23.34 15.28
C LYS A 892 -21.83 22.51 14.02
N GLN A 893 -20.57 22.14 13.76
CA GLN A 893 -20.21 21.10 12.79
C GLN A 893 -19.97 19.77 13.55
N PRO A 894 -20.93 18.83 13.56
CA PRO A 894 -20.77 17.55 14.23
C PRO A 894 -19.83 16.63 13.43
N THR A 895 -18.80 16.14 14.12
CA THR A 895 -17.71 15.37 13.53
C THR A 895 -17.48 14.09 14.31
N LEU A 896 -17.45 12.96 13.61
CA LEU A 896 -17.32 11.62 14.20
C LEU A 896 -15.88 11.12 14.14
N CYS A 897 -15.28 10.74 15.27
CA CYS A 897 -13.98 10.08 15.29
C CYS A 897 -14.09 8.62 14.83
N LEU A 898 -13.46 8.26 13.71
CA LEU A 898 -13.53 6.89 13.20
C LEU A 898 -12.72 5.87 14.02
N PHE A 899 -11.84 6.32 14.92
CA PHE A 899 -11.09 5.44 15.80
C PHE A 899 -11.92 4.96 17.00
N CYS A 900 -12.78 5.80 17.57
CA CYS A 900 -13.48 5.48 18.83
C CYS A 900 -15.00 5.71 18.82
N GLY A 901 -15.55 6.39 17.79
CA GLY A 901 -16.99 6.65 17.67
C GLY A 901 -17.50 7.85 18.46
N VAL A 902 -16.61 8.62 19.10
CA VAL A 902 -17.02 9.84 19.81
C VAL A 902 -17.38 10.94 18.81
N MET A 903 -18.51 11.59 19.04
CA MET A 903 -18.97 12.78 18.33
C MET A 903 -18.40 14.04 18.98
N LEU A 904 -17.83 14.94 18.17
CA LEU A 904 -17.12 16.14 18.59
C LEU A 904 -17.61 17.35 17.79
N CYS A 905 -17.44 18.54 18.36
CA CYS A 905 -17.60 19.78 17.62
C CYS A 905 -16.33 20.05 16.81
N SER A 906 -16.48 20.46 15.55
CA SER A 906 -15.37 20.91 14.72
C SER A 906 -15.50 22.37 14.30
N GLN A 907 -14.36 23.01 14.03
CA GLN A 907 -14.23 24.41 13.58
C GLN A 907 -15.08 25.41 14.38
N SER A 908 -15.15 25.19 15.70
CA SER A 908 -16.01 25.98 16.57
C SER A 908 -15.24 26.47 17.80
N SER A 909 -15.51 27.71 18.19
CA SER A 909 -14.89 28.32 19.38
C SER A 909 -15.40 27.73 20.70
N CYS A 910 -16.46 26.92 20.68
CA CYS A 910 -17.16 26.45 21.87
C CYS A 910 -16.44 25.32 22.64
N CYS A 911 -15.58 24.54 21.99
CA CYS A 911 -14.97 23.35 22.57
C CYS A 911 -13.45 23.39 22.70
N LEU A 912 -12.86 24.59 22.68
CA LEU A 912 -11.43 24.76 22.82
C LEU A 912 -10.89 24.13 24.11
N SER A 913 -9.72 23.50 24.00
CA SER A 913 -9.00 22.84 25.08
C SER A 913 -7.52 23.24 25.02
N GLN A 914 -6.84 23.23 26.16
CA GLN A 914 -5.43 23.61 26.21
C GLN A 914 -4.55 22.38 25.96
N LEU A 915 -3.66 22.44 24.97
CA LEU A 915 -2.72 21.39 24.61
C LEU A 915 -1.32 21.99 24.38
N ASP A 916 -0.36 21.60 25.21
CA ASP A 916 1.01 22.14 25.26
C ASP A 916 1.06 23.68 25.25
N GLY A 917 0.22 24.31 26.07
CA GLY A 917 0.16 25.77 26.22
C GLY A 917 -0.75 26.50 25.24
N GLU A 918 -1.16 25.88 24.14
CA GLU A 918 -1.99 26.48 23.09
C GLU A 918 -3.46 26.07 23.19
N LYS A 919 -4.39 26.94 22.75
CA LYS A 919 -5.81 26.60 22.62
C LYS A 919 -6.05 25.91 21.29
N VAL A 920 -6.51 24.67 21.34
CA VAL A 920 -6.83 23.84 20.17
C VAL A 920 -8.29 23.41 20.18
N GLY A 921 -8.83 23.10 19.00
CA GLY A 921 -10.16 22.55 18.79
C GLY A 921 -10.35 21.16 19.41
N ALA A 922 -11.61 20.72 19.46
CA ALA A 922 -11.97 19.46 20.11
C ALA A 922 -11.44 18.24 19.37
N CYS A 923 -11.40 18.25 18.04
CA CYS A 923 -10.84 17.13 17.27
C CYS A 923 -9.33 17.05 17.48
N THR A 924 -8.62 18.18 17.49
CA THR A 924 -7.17 18.22 17.75
C THR A 924 -6.82 17.73 19.16
N ALA A 925 -7.54 18.19 20.17
CA ALA A 925 -7.36 17.70 21.54
C ALA A 925 -7.67 16.20 21.67
N HIS A 926 -8.71 15.72 20.98
CA HIS A 926 -9.07 14.31 20.96
C HIS A 926 -8.05 13.45 20.21
N ALA A 927 -7.54 13.89 19.06
CA ALA A 927 -6.51 13.17 18.29
C ALA A 927 -5.23 12.94 19.12
N ALA A 928 -4.85 13.92 19.95
CA ALA A 928 -3.71 13.79 20.87
C ALA A 928 -3.86 12.63 21.87
N THR A 929 -5.09 12.29 22.25
CA THR A 929 -5.41 11.24 23.26
C THR A 929 -6.00 9.96 22.67
N CYS A 930 -6.60 9.97 21.48
CA CYS A 930 -7.21 8.79 20.87
C CYS A 930 -6.29 8.14 19.83
N GLY A 931 -5.58 8.94 19.03
CA GLY A 931 -4.73 8.48 17.93
C GLY A 931 -3.26 8.85 18.09
N ALA A 932 -2.82 9.18 19.31
CA ALA A 932 -1.45 9.56 19.63
C ALA A 932 -0.91 10.78 18.86
N GLY A 933 -1.79 11.70 18.43
CA GLY A 933 -1.44 12.89 17.63
C GLY A 933 -1.83 12.78 16.15
N VAL A 934 -2.43 11.66 15.75
CA VAL A 934 -3.05 11.46 14.43
C VAL A 934 -4.56 11.29 14.62
N GLY A 935 -5.36 11.75 13.66
CA GLY A 935 -6.82 11.65 13.70
C GLY A 935 -7.44 11.33 12.34
N MET A 936 -8.54 10.60 12.36
CA MET A 936 -9.40 10.35 11.20
C MET A 936 -10.84 10.62 11.59
N PHE A 937 -11.43 11.65 10.97
CA PHE A 937 -12.70 12.21 11.38
C PHE A 937 -13.66 12.29 10.19
N LEU A 938 -14.92 11.93 10.38
CA LEU A 938 -15.98 12.12 9.39
C LEU A 938 -16.80 13.36 9.74
N ARG A 939 -16.72 14.40 8.90
CA ARG A 939 -17.58 15.59 9.00
C ARG A 939 -18.94 15.25 8.39
N ILE A 940 -19.95 15.08 9.24
CA ILE A 940 -21.21 14.45 8.80
C ILE A 940 -22.04 15.38 7.90
N ARG A 941 -22.03 16.69 8.16
CA ARG A 941 -22.79 17.64 7.31
C ARG A 941 -22.12 17.88 5.96
N GLU A 942 -20.83 17.59 5.85
CA GLU A 942 -20.05 17.84 4.63
C GLU A 942 -19.74 16.56 3.84
N CYS A 943 -20.11 15.38 4.35
CA CYS A 943 -19.79 14.09 3.76
C CYS A 943 -18.31 13.99 3.33
N GLU A 944 -17.41 14.34 4.24
CA GLU A 944 -15.98 14.41 3.99
C GLU A 944 -15.18 13.87 5.17
N ILE A 945 -14.10 13.14 4.87
CA ILE A 945 -13.15 12.68 5.88
C ILE A 945 -12.07 13.74 6.04
N VAL A 946 -11.71 14.04 7.28
CA VAL A 946 -10.56 14.86 7.63
C VAL A 946 -9.50 13.96 8.26
N LEU A 947 -8.33 13.93 7.61
CA LEU A 947 -7.12 13.35 8.15
C LEU A 947 -6.34 14.46 8.86
N MET A 948 -5.92 14.20 10.09
CA MET A 948 -5.20 15.17 10.90
C MET A 948 -3.90 14.56 11.41
N ALA A 949 -2.86 15.39 11.43
CA ALA A 949 -1.58 15.09 12.04
C ALA A 949 -1.08 16.31 12.79
N SER A 950 -0.55 16.12 14.00
CA SER A 950 -0.06 17.23 14.83
C SER A 950 -1.14 18.29 15.08
N LYS A 951 -0.75 19.53 15.45
CA LYS A 951 -1.70 20.61 15.77
C LYS A 951 -2.09 21.43 14.54
N SER A 952 -1.26 21.45 13.50
CA SER A 952 -1.35 22.44 12.41
C SER A 952 -1.44 21.82 11.02
N ARG A 953 -1.55 20.49 10.89
CA ARG A 953 -1.54 19.82 9.60
C ARG A 953 -2.73 18.87 9.44
N GLY A 954 -3.25 18.82 8.22
CA GLY A 954 -4.26 17.86 7.85
C GLY A 954 -4.51 17.89 6.35
N SER A 955 -5.38 16.99 5.91
CA SER A 955 -5.88 16.96 4.55
C SER A 955 -7.32 16.45 4.54
N THR A 956 -8.08 16.86 3.53
CA THR A 956 -9.37 16.27 3.26
C THR A 956 -9.22 14.99 2.46
N TYR A 957 -10.12 14.04 2.70
CA TYR A 957 -10.19 12.75 2.04
C TYR A 957 -11.65 12.43 1.68
N PRO A 958 -11.94 11.83 0.52
CA PRO A 958 -13.31 11.51 0.14
C PRO A 958 -13.99 10.57 1.14
N ALA A 959 -15.24 10.85 1.49
CA ALA A 959 -16.01 9.95 2.35
C ALA A 959 -16.21 8.56 1.70
N PRO A 960 -16.34 7.51 2.51
CA PRO A 960 -16.57 6.15 2.03
C PRO A 960 -18.03 5.92 1.60
N TYR A 961 -18.81 6.98 1.34
CA TYR A 961 -20.22 6.89 0.95
C TYR A 961 -20.41 7.33 -0.49
N LEU A 962 -21.20 6.57 -1.24
CA LEU A 962 -21.47 6.81 -2.65
C LEU A 962 -22.97 6.80 -2.92
N ASP A 963 -23.40 7.60 -3.88
CA ASP A 963 -24.74 7.47 -4.46
C ASP A 963 -24.81 6.28 -5.44
N ASP A 964 -26.01 6.05 -5.98
CA ASP A 964 -26.26 4.98 -6.97
C ASP A 964 -25.41 5.13 -8.25
N TYR A 965 -24.85 6.32 -8.49
CA TYR A 965 -23.95 6.63 -9.59
C TYR A 965 -22.47 6.42 -9.25
N GLY A 966 -22.16 5.98 -8.04
CA GLY A 966 -20.79 5.78 -7.59
C GLY A 966 -20.03 7.09 -7.35
N GLU A 967 -20.74 8.18 -7.07
CA GLU A 967 -20.18 9.49 -6.78
C GLU A 967 -20.30 9.81 -5.28
N THR A 968 -19.29 10.46 -4.73
CA THR A 968 -19.42 11.08 -3.39
C THR A 968 -20.25 12.35 -3.52
N ASP A 969 -20.95 12.77 -2.47
CA ASP A 969 -21.64 14.06 -2.44
C ASP A 969 -21.06 15.01 -1.38
N PRO A 970 -19.89 15.63 -1.65
CA PRO A 970 -19.31 16.61 -0.75
C PRO A 970 -20.30 17.75 -0.49
N HIS A 971 -20.44 18.15 0.77
CA HIS A 971 -21.40 19.16 1.24
C HIS A 971 -22.88 18.80 1.05
N LEU A 972 -23.18 17.55 0.65
CA LEU A 972 -24.55 17.06 0.43
C LEU A 972 -25.36 17.95 -0.52
N GLY A 973 -24.68 18.57 -1.50
CA GLY A 973 -25.28 19.56 -2.38
C GLY A 973 -26.27 18.97 -3.38
N ARG A 974 -26.17 17.67 -3.70
CA ARG A 974 -27.09 16.98 -4.61
C ARG A 974 -28.29 16.39 -3.87
N GLY A 975 -28.11 15.95 -2.63
CA GLY A 975 -29.19 15.36 -1.83
C GLY A 975 -29.57 13.94 -2.25
N ASN A 976 -28.76 13.27 -3.07
CA ASN A 976 -28.95 11.87 -3.43
C ASN A 976 -28.80 10.96 -2.19
N PRO A 977 -29.52 9.83 -2.10
CA PRO A 977 -29.24 8.80 -1.12
C PRO A 977 -27.80 8.32 -1.23
N LEU A 978 -27.14 8.14 -0.07
CA LEU A 978 -25.74 7.76 0.02
C LEU A 978 -25.58 6.47 0.81
N HIS A 979 -24.84 5.52 0.24
CA HIS A 979 -24.61 4.20 0.80
C HIS A 979 -23.12 3.96 1.09
N LEU A 980 -22.84 3.26 2.19
CA LEU A 980 -21.48 2.91 2.56
C LEU A 980 -20.86 1.99 1.49
N CYS A 981 -19.66 2.34 1.03
CA CYS A 981 -18.86 1.52 0.13
C CYS A 981 -17.84 0.72 0.96
N PRO A 982 -18.02 -0.61 1.13
CA PRO A 982 -17.14 -1.42 1.98
C PRO A 982 -15.68 -1.41 1.52
N GLU A 983 -15.44 -1.29 0.21
CA GLU A 983 -14.10 -1.25 -0.37
C GLU A 983 -13.35 0.03 0.00
N ARG A 984 -14.01 1.20 -0.10
CA ARG A 984 -13.44 2.49 0.31
C ARG A 984 -13.21 2.51 1.82
N TYR A 985 -14.13 1.95 2.59
CA TYR A 985 -13.97 1.87 4.03
C TYR A 985 -12.82 0.95 4.46
N ARG A 986 -12.65 -0.19 3.78
CA ARG A 986 -11.50 -1.08 3.99
C ARG A 986 -10.17 -0.36 3.71
N LYS A 987 -10.12 0.49 2.67
CA LYS A 987 -8.92 1.29 2.36
C LYS A 987 -8.59 2.31 3.47
N LEU A 988 -9.60 2.95 4.07
CA LEU A 988 -9.40 3.82 5.24
C LEU A 988 -8.86 3.03 6.43
N ASN A 989 -9.39 1.83 6.68
CA ASN A 989 -8.89 0.97 7.74
C ASN A 989 -7.43 0.54 7.50
N GLN A 990 -7.06 0.18 6.27
CA GLN A 990 -5.68 -0.11 5.88
C GLN A 990 -4.76 1.09 6.05
N LEU A 991 -5.19 2.30 5.66
CA LEU A 991 -4.42 3.54 5.82
C LEU A 991 -4.03 3.77 7.29
N TRP A 992 -4.94 3.49 8.23
CA TRP A 992 -4.68 3.57 9.66
C TRP A 992 -3.77 2.44 10.15
N GLN A 993 -4.09 1.19 9.82
CA GLN A 993 -3.36 0.01 10.31
C GLN A 993 -1.91 -0.06 9.80
N GLN A 994 -1.61 0.53 8.64
CA GLN A 994 -0.27 0.62 8.05
C GLN A 994 0.46 1.91 8.41
N HIS A 995 -0.12 2.76 9.28
CA HIS A 995 0.45 4.03 9.74
C HIS A 995 0.76 5.03 8.62
N CYS A 996 -0.01 4.99 7.53
CA CYS A 996 0.20 5.81 6.33
C CYS A 996 -0.55 7.15 6.34
N ILE A 997 -1.24 7.52 7.44
CA ILE A 997 -2.02 8.78 7.51
C ILE A 997 -1.10 10.00 7.36
N LEU A 998 0.07 10.01 8.01
CA LEU A 998 1.05 11.10 7.88
C LEU A 998 1.54 11.26 6.43
N GLU A 999 1.83 10.14 5.77
CA GLU A 999 2.27 10.10 4.38
C GLU A 999 1.18 10.62 3.43
N GLU A 1000 -0.08 10.25 3.66
CA GLU A 1000 -1.21 10.71 2.85
C GLU A 1000 -1.48 12.21 3.02
N ILE A 1001 -1.32 12.75 4.23
CA ILE A 1001 -1.41 14.19 4.48
C ILE A 1001 -0.29 14.93 3.74
N ALA A 1002 0.96 14.49 3.88
CA ALA A 1002 2.10 15.12 3.20
C ALA A 1002 1.93 15.12 1.67
N ARG A 1003 1.52 13.99 1.10
CA ARG A 1003 1.23 13.83 -0.33
C ARG A 1003 0.11 14.76 -0.81
N SER A 1004 -0.92 14.93 0.01
CA SER A 1004 -2.05 15.81 -0.33
C SER A 1004 -1.63 17.28 -0.32
N LEU A 1005 -0.86 17.72 0.68
CA LEU A 1005 -0.35 19.08 0.78
C LEU A 1005 0.59 19.44 -0.39
N GLU A 1006 1.41 18.49 -0.85
CA GLU A 1006 2.28 18.68 -2.03
C GLU A 1006 1.48 18.91 -3.32
N VAL A 1007 0.35 18.21 -3.49
CA VAL A 1007 -0.52 18.36 -4.68
C VAL A 1007 -1.32 19.66 -4.62
N VAL A 1008 -1.81 20.02 -3.43
CA VAL A 1008 -2.83 21.05 -3.29
C VAL A 1008 -2.23 22.46 -3.42
N ASN A 1009 -0.96 22.73 -3.05
CA ASN A 1009 -0.30 24.04 -3.26
C ASN A 1009 -1.18 25.28 -2.88
N VAL A 1010 -2.17 25.12 -1.99
CA VAL A 1010 -3.21 26.14 -1.76
C VAL A 1010 -2.67 27.22 -0.83
N MET A 1011 -2.83 28.47 -1.28
CA MET A 1011 -2.45 29.72 -0.64
C MET A 1011 -3.42 30.23 0.44
N PHE A 1012 -4.35 29.39 0.94
CA PHE A 1012 -5.29 29.77 2.00
C PHE A 1012 -5.07 28.91 3.24
N PRO A 1013 -4.71 29.51 4.38
CA PRO A 1013 -4.45 28.76 5.61
C PRO A 1013 -5.76 28.22 6.14
N PHE A 1014 -5.90 26.89 6.14
CA PHE A 1014 -6.97 26.23 6.87
C PHE A 1014 -6.51 26.11 8.33
N GLU A 1015 -7.29 26.62 9.28
CA GLU A 1015 -6.92 26.61 10.70
C GLU A 1015 -7.05 25.19 11.30
N TRP A 1016 -6.14 24.28 10.95
CA TRP A 1016 -6.12 22.89 11.41
C TRP A 1016 -6.11 22.77 12.94
N HIS A 1017 -5.57 23.78 13.63
CA HIS A 1017 -5.54 23.83 15.09
C HIS A 1017 -6.92 24.07 15.72
N MET A 1018 -7.88 24.60 14.97
CA MET A 1018 -9.26 24.88 15.42
C MET A 1018 -10.25 23.74 15.15
N LEU A 1019 -9.78 22.62 14.58
CA LEU A 1019 -10.59 21.46 14.22
C LEU A 1019 -11.21 20.71 15.40
#